data_AF-A0A536G6P1-F1
#
_entry.id   AF-A0A536G6P1-F1
#
_cell.length_a   1.000
_cell.length_b   1.000
_cell.length_c   1.000
_cell.angle_alpha   90.00
_cell.angle_beta   90.00
_cell.angle_gamma   90.00
#
_symmetry.space_group_name_H-M   'P 1'
#
loop_
_entity.id
_entity.type
_entity.pdbx_description
1 polymer ?
#
loop_
_entity_poly.entity_id
_entity_poly.type
_entity_poly.pdbx_seq_one_letter_code
_entity_poly.pdbx_strand_id
1 'polypeptide(L)'
;MNFGILGATEVRDEARRVELPTGRARSLLALLVLHAGEPVAAERIIDELWGEDPPRTAGTVVQGLISRLRRSLEPGRAKGGPSAILKTAGTGYCLAIAPESIDANRFKGFLDRARAATPEERSEILAAALGMWRGPALADFTYEPFAQRAIATLEELRTQAIEDRVEAELSLRRGGDLVAELKEVIAANPFRERLRGFLMLALYRAGRRADALEAYRQTRSLFADELGLEPGPGLRQLEAAIFREDPGLELKPTIRTGEPPLTAPSAWLPRERRMVALVAVDVTPTGESAPDPEALGRVGAHAARVASDALERHGARVERLLGDMLMAFFGFPLAHEDDALRAVRAALDARTAVYALDADPSSGKGVRNRMSAGIEVGEIVVAGPAGALQDVVRGPVLAVTGRLLQAAEDGDVVVGPAAARLLRGSLILKQVERLASDGTKAFRVLDVVAGASGVPRALSAPMFGRQEELTRMRSAFRRSLRSGSPVRLLVLGDAGIGKSRLAKELAASTREEANVITLRCPADGEGAFTPVRQAMVEAAGLHGWRALHDVLAGGDEHEPAPLNQIAEAMNLQAELVSASSLFSAMRRLFEVIARERPLIIVFEDLHWAEPTFLDLIDLLEREAAGRMLLLCTARPDLLEHRPEWERLNTLPLGPLSSEDLESLVVERAGSLAADTRRQIVEASQGNPLFAEQLLAAHDDDAGMVPGSLRGLLTMRLDRLGPGERDVLRCASVVGMDLGHDAVCALLPDDAQPFVERHLDALQRKRLIERAGANRFRFCHSLIRLAAYQSMTREDRAALHERFAEWLKHDQSDQLSEIAQILGYHFDQAEIHRRAAGTPSQPALQRP
;
A
#
# COMPACT_ATOMS: atom_id res chain seq x y z
N MET A 1 -31.75 -35.47 34.00
CA MET A 1 -32.38 -34.14 33.91
C MET A 1 -31.37 -33.04 33.62
N ASN A 2 -31.63 -32.17 32.64
CA ASN A 2 -30.81 -31.04 32.20
C ASN A 2 -31.56 -29.73 32.40
N PHE A 3 -30.84 -28.68 32.81
CA PHE A 3 -31.37 -27.34 33.08
C PHE A 3 -30.76 -26.37 32.08
N GLY A 4 -31.62 -25.58 31.44
CA GLY A 4 -31.22 -24.66 30.39
C GLY A 4 -31.45 -23.21 30.78
N ILE A 5 -30.40 -22.40 30.88
CA ILE A 5 -30.44 -20.96 31.18
C ILE A 5 -29.78 -20.08 30.10
N LEU A 6 -29.16 -20.68 29.06
CA LEU A 6 -28.67 -19.98 27.87
C LEU A 6 -29.83 -19.69 26.88
N GLY A 7 -30.80 -18.89 27.34
CA GLY A 7 -32.09 -18.69 26.69
C GLY A 7 -33.21 -18.62 27.72
N ALA A 8 -34.46 -18.79 27.26
CA ALA A 8 -35.59 -19.02 28.15
C ALA A 8 -35.33 -20.26 29.04
N THR A 9 -35.68 -20.17 30.32
CA THR A 9 -35.41 -21.22 31.31
C THR A 9 -36.21 -22.47 30.97
N GLU A 10 -35.53 -23.57 30.68
CA GLU A 10 -36.16 -24.85 30.36
C GLU A 10 -35.55 -25.98 31.20
N VAL A 11 -36.35 -27.00 31.47
CA VAL A 11 -35.87 -28.26 32.08
C VAL A 11 -36.24 -29.39 31.15
N ARG A 12 -35.28 -30.28 30.90
CA ARG A 12 -35.49 -31.51 30.13
C ARG A 12 -35.14 -32.72 30.95
N ASP A 13 -35.98 -33.73 30.93
CA ASP A 13 -35.60 -35.05 31.40
C ASP A 13 -35.37 -35.95 30.19
N GLU A 14 -34.14 -36.42 30.04
CA GLU A 14 -33.64 -37.00 28.78
C GLU A 14 -33.95 -36.08 27.57
N ALA A 15 -34.84 -36.50 26.67
CA ALA A 15 -35.29 -35.72 25.52
C ALA A 15 -36.62 -34.97 25.74
N ARG A 16 -37.33 -35.21 26.86
CA ARG A 16 -38.67 -34.65 27.10
C ARG A 16 -38.59 -33.33 27.87
N ARG A 17 -39.31 -32.31 27.40
CA ARG A 17 -39.46 -31.04 28.13
C ARG A 17 -40.37 -31.24 29.34
N VAL A 18 -39.93 -30.76 30.49
CA VAL A 18 -40.71 -30.74 31.74
C VAL A 18 -41.56 -29.48 31.77
N GLU A 19 -42.87 -29.62 32.04
CA GLU A 19 -43.75 -28.47 32.23
C GLU A 19 -43.43 -27.74 33.54
N LEU A 20 -42.89 -26.53 33.39
CA LEU A 20 -42.52 -25.67 34.51
C LEU A 20 -43.70 -24.81 34.97
N PRO A 21 -43.91 -24.64 36.28
CA PRO A 21 -44.90 -23.69 36.78
C PRO A 21 -44.53 -22.24 36.40
N THR A 22 -45.52 -21.40 36.13
CA THR A 22 -45.33 -20.00 35.76
C THR A 22 -45.13 -19.07 36.96
N GLY A 23 -44.74 -17.82 36.70
CA GLY A 23 -44.55 -16.78 37.73
C GLY A 23 -43.41 -17.08 38.70
N ARG A 24 -43.58 -16.72 39.97
CA ARG A 24 -42.53 -16.80 41.01
C ARG A 24 -41.93 -18.19 41.22
N ALA A 25 -42.65 -19.26 40.87
CA ALA A 25 -42.09 -20.61 40.91
C ALA A 25 -40.98 -20.82 39.88
N ARG A 26 -41.12 -20.23 38.68
CA ARG A 26 -40.09 -20.26 37.65
C ARG A 26 -38.88 -19.40 38.04
N SER A 27 -39.12 -18.22 38.61
CA SER A 27 -38.06 -17.34 39.14
C SER A 27 -37.26 -18.03 40.24
N LEU A 28 -37.93 -18.71 41.17
CA LEU A 28 -37.29 -19.51 42.21
C LEU A 28 -36.41 -20.62 41.63
N LEU A 29 -36.90 -21.32 40.60
CA LEU A 29 -36.11 -22.35 39.93
C LEU A 29 -34.86 -21.76 39.28
N ALA A 30 -34.96 -20.63 38.59
CA ALA A 30 -33.82 -19.96 37.97
C ALA A 30 -32.78 -19.52 39.01
N LEU A 31 -33.22 -18.93 40.13
CA LEU A 31 -32.34 -18.57 41.26
C LEU A 31 -31.60 -19.80 41.81
N LEU A 32 -32.31 -20.93 41.98
CA LEU A 32 -31.70 -22.17 42.45
C LEU A 32 -30.76 -22.83 41.44
N VAL A 33 -31.01 -22.65 40.13
CA VAL A 33 -30.08 -23.11 39.07
C VAL A 33 -28.79 -22.29 39.08
N LEU A 34 -28.87 -20.98 39.31
CA LEU A 34 -27.70 -20.10 39.46
C LEU A 34 -26.82 -20.47 40.67
N HIS A 35 -27.42 -21.07 41.70
CA HIS A 35 -26.76 -21.56 42.92
C HIS A 35 -26.78 -23.09 43.04
N ALA A 36 -26.79 -23.81 41.90
CA ALA A 36 -26.88 -25.26 41.92
C ALA A 36 -25.70 -25.89 42.67
N GLY A 37 -25.99 -26.92 43.48
CA GLY A 37 -25.01 -27.56 44.37
C GLY A 37 -24.78 -26.83 45.70
N GLU A 38 -25.26 -25.59 45.85
CA GLU A 38 -25.14 -24.80 47.08
C GLU A 38 -26.50 -24.68 47.80
N PRO A 39 -26.53 -24.65 49.14
CA PRO A 39 -27.75 -24.37 49.88
C PRO A 39 -28.07 -22.86 49.87
N VAL A 40 -29.25 -22.50 49.36
CA VAL A 40 -29.76 -21.11 49.39
C VAL A 40 -30.74 -20.97 50.56
N ALA A 41 -30.43 -20.07 51.51
CA ALA A 41 -31.26 -19.81 52.68
C ALA A 41 -32.66 -19.29 52.28
N ALA A 42 -33.70 -19.64 53.05
CA ALA A 42 -35.06 -19.20 52.78
C ALA A 42 -35.20 -17.67 52.82
N GLU A 43 -34.49 -16.98 53.72
CA GLU A 43 -34.46 -15.52 53.79
C GLU A 43 -33.91 -14.89 52.51
N ARG A 44 -32.77 -15.39 52.02
CA ARG A 44 -32.20 -14.94 50.74
C ARG A 44 -33.14 -15.19 49.55
N ILE A 45 -33.84 -16.33 49.53
CA ILE A 45 -34.85 -16.59 48.50
C ILE A 45 -35.98 -15.56 48.55
N ILE A 46 -36.36 -15.13 49.76
CA ILE A 46 -37.40 -14.11 49.94
C ILE A 46 -36.90 -12.76 49.42
N ASP A 47 -35.69 -12.36 49.80
CA ASP A 47 -35.11 -11.08 49.37
C ASP A 47 -34.97 -11.01 47.84
N GLU A 48 -34.49 -12.08 47.21
CA GLU A 48 -34.25 -12.11 45.75
C GLU A 48 -35.54 -12.16 44.91
N LEU A 49 -36.64 -12.71 45.46
CA LEU A 49 -37.93 -12.85 44.74
C LEU A 49 -38.92 -11.70 44.99
N TRP A 50 -38.74 -10.94 46.07
CA TRP A 50 -39.66 -9.88 46.47
C TRP A 50 -39.00 -8.52 46.70
N GLY A 51 -37.67 -8.45 46.78
CA GLY A 51 -36.95 -7.20 47.04
C GLY A 51 -37.32 -6.60 48.40
N GLU A 52 -37.58 -5.29 48.41
CA GLU A 52 -37.86 -4.53 49.64
C GLU A 52 -39.27 -4.73 50.21
N ASP A 53 -40.20 -5.36 49.48
CA ASP A 53 -41.60 -5.53 49.93
C ASP A 53 -42.07 -7.02 49.92
N PRO A 54 -41.50 -7.87 50.80
CA PRO A 54 -41.96 -9.24 50.94
C PRO A 54 -43.28 -9.33 51.73
N PRO A 55 -44.24 -10.19 51.31
CA PRO A 55 -45.47 -10.39 52.06
C PRO A 55 -45.17 -11.04 53.42
N ARG A 56 -45.97 -10.73 54.43
CA ARG A 56 -45.83 -11.32 55.79
C ARG A 56 -45.84 -12.85 55.81
N THR A 57 -46.39 -13.49 54.78
CA THR A 57 -46.44 -14.95 54.60
C THR A 57 -45.39 -15.51 53.64
N ALA A 58 -44.35 -14.74 53.28
CA ALA A 58 -43.36 -15.10 52.26
C ALA A 58 -42.73 -16.48 52.50
N GLY A 59 -42.37 -16.82 53.75
CA GLY A 59 -41.83 -18.13 54.09
C GLY A 59 -42.78 -19.30 53.75
N THR A 60 -44.07 -19.17 54.06
CA THR A 60 -45.10 -20.15 53.68
C THR A 60 -45.30 -20.22 52.17
N VAL A 61 -45.21 -19.08 51.47
CA VAL A 61 -45.29 -19.02 50.00
C VAL A 61 -44.10 -19.75 49.37
N VAL A 62 -42.87 -19.53 49.85
CA VAL A 62 -41.66 -20.23 49.37
C VAL A 62 -41.81 -21.75 49.52
N GLN A 63 -42.29 -22.24 50.67
CA GLN A 63 -42.56 -23.67 50.87
C GLN A 63 -43.57 -24.22 49.85
N GLY A 64 -44.62 -23.44 49.54
CA GLY A 64 -45.60 -23.75 48.50
C GLY A 64 -44.98 -23.81 47.09
N LEU A 65 -44.11 -22.85 46.75
CA LEU A 65 -43.39 -22.82 45.46
C LEU A 65 -42.44 -24.03 45.34
N ILE A 66 -41.68 -24.36 46.38
CA ILE A 66 -40.81 -25.55 46.43
C ILE A 66 -41.63 -26.83 46.26
N SER A 67 -42.79 -26.94 46.92
CA SER A 67 -43.65 -28.13 46.76
C SER A 67 -44.19 -28.27 45.33
N ARG A 68 -44.46 -27.16 44.62
CA ARG A 68 -44.87 -27.19 43.22
C ARG A 68 -43.72 -27.61 42.31
N LEU A 69 -42.53 -27.02 42.52
CA LEU A 69 -41.32 -27.39 41.77
C LEU A 69 -40.95 -28.86 41.93
N ARG A 70 -40.98 -29.41 43.16
CA ARG A 70 -40.75 -30.85 43.39
C ARG A 70 -41.72 -31.74 42.63
N ARG A 71 -42.99 -31.33 42.49
CA ARG A 71 -44.00 -32.09 41.74
C ARG A 71 -43.73 -32.06 40.23
N SER A 72 -43.29 -30.93 39.70
CA SER A 72 -42.93 -30.80 38.28
C SER A 72 -41.63 -31.55 37.95
N LEU A 73 -40.60 -31.43 38.80
CA LEU A 73 -39.29 -32.04 38.56
C LEU A 73 -39.27 -33.55 38.85
N GLU A 74 -40.08 -34.03 39.79
CA GLU A 74 -40.09 -35.45 40.20
C GLU A 74 -41.53 -35.98 40.24
N PRO A 75 -42.20 -36.17 39.08
CA PRO A 75 -43.62 -36.56 39.03
C PRO A 75 -43.89 -37.95 39.61
N GLY A 76 -42.90 -38.85 39.60
CA GLY A 76 -42.99 -40.19 40.20
C GLY A 76 -42.75 -40.24 41.72
N ARG A 77 -42.53 -39.09 42.38
CA ARG A 77 -42.21 -39.02 43.81
C ARG A 77 -43.46 -39.23 44.67
N ALA A 78 -43.37 -40.13 45.65
CA ALA A 78 -44.42 -40.31 46.66
C ALA A 78 -44.72 -38.99 47.40
N LYS A 79 -46.01 -38.70 47.63
CA LYS A 79 -46.45 -37.45 48.27
C LYS A 79 -45.85 -37.36 49.68
N GLY A 80 -45.00 -36.36 49.92
CA GLY A 80 -44.31 -36.16 51.20
C GLY A 80 -42.97 -36.89 51.34
N GLY A 81 -42.54 -37.70 50.37
CA GLY A 81 -41.23 -38.35 50.37
C GLY A 81 -40.05 -37.38 50.20
N PRO A 82 -38.80 -37.80 50.41
CA PRO A 82 -37.61 -36.98 50.16
C PRO A 82 -37.50 -36.64 48.66
N SER A 83 -37.06 -35.42 48.35
CA SER A 83 -36.73 -35.01 46.98
C SER A 83 -35.25 -35.29 46.73
N ALA A 84 -34.92 -35.98 45.63
CA ALA A 84 -33.55 -36.26 45.24
C ALA A 84 -32.90 -35.05 44.55
N ILE A 85 -33.69 -34.29 43.79
CA ILE A 85 -33.22 -33.15 42.99
C ILE A 85 -33.25 -31.84 43.79
N LEU A 86 -34.36 -31.52 44.47
CA LEU A 86 -34.52 -30.26 45.22
C LEU A 86 -34.60 -30.53 46.71
N LYS A 87 -33.43 -30.65 47.35
CA LYS A 87 -33.28 -31.04 48.75
C LYS A 87 -33.57 -29.86 49.69
N THR A 88 -34.18 -30.15 50.83
CA THR A 88 -34.17 -29.21 51.96
C THR A 88 -32.83 -29.37 52.67
N ALA A 89 -32.10 -28.27 52.85
CA ALA A 89 -30.77 -28.26 53.46
C ALA A 89 -30.70 -27.16 54.53
N GLY A 90 -30.66 -27.55 55.80
CA GLY A 90 -30.73 -26.59 56.92
C GLY A 90 -32.00 -25.74 56.88
N THR A 91 -31.83 -24.41 56.92
CA THR A 91 -32.90 -23.41 56.81
C THR A 91 -33.24 -23.01 55.36
N GLY A 92 -32.71 -23.73 54.37
CA GLY A 92 -32.82 -23.40 52.96
C GLY A 92 -33.09 -24.58 52.04
N TYR A 93 -32.82 -24.37 50.75
CA TYR A 93 -33.04 -25.34 49.70
C TYR A 93 -31.82 -25.42 48.79
N CYS A 94 -31.51 -26.63 48.32
CA CYS A 94 -30.39 -26.90 47.43
C CYS A 94 -30.86 -27.69 46.22
N LEU A 95 -30.51 -27.21 45.03
CA LEU A 95 -30.69 -27.96 43.79
C LEU A 95 -29.48 -28.89 43.61
N ALA A 96 -29.65 -30.16 44.01
CA ALA A 96 -28.62 -31.18 44.03
C ALA A 96 -28.52 -31.89 42.67
N ILE A 97 -27.87 -31.23 41.72
CA ILE A 97 -27.63 -31.74 40.36
C ILE A 97 -26.14 -31.67 40.02
N ALA A 98 -25.69 -32.50 39.08
CA ALA A 98 -24.31 -32.41 38.59
C ALA A 98 -24.11 -31.07 37.85
N PRO A 99 -22.99 -30.36 38.03
CA PRO A 99 -22.74 -29.07 37.39
C PRO A 99 -22.95 -29.08 35.87
N GLU A 100 -22.58 -30.18 35.21
CA GLU A 100 -22.68 -30.41 33.76
C GLU A 100 -24.13 -30.60 33.29
N SER A 101 -25.07 -30.77 34.21
CA SER A 101 -26.50 -30.79 33.89
C SER A 101 -27.02 -29.40 33.51
N ILE A 102 -26.25 -28.33 33.76
CA ILE A 102 -26.58 -26.95 33.41
C ILE A 102 -25.88 -26.59 32.08
N ASP A 103 -26.63 -26.10 31.10
CA ASP A 103 -26.08 -25.66 29.81
C ASP A 103 -24.98 -24.60 29.94
N ALA A 104 -25.13 -23.62 30.85
CA ALA A 104 -24.12 -22.59 31.11
C ALA A 104 -22.78 -23.15 31.63
N ASN A 105 -22.81 -24.19 32.47
CA ASN A 105 -21.58 -24.81 32.97
C ASN A 105 -20.91 -25.66 31.89
N ARG A 106 -21.70 -26.38 31.07
CA ARG A 106 -21.17 -27.05 29.89
C ARG A 106 -20.52 -26.07 28.93
N PHE A 107 -21.19 -24.95 28.64
CA PHE A 107 -20.65 -23.87 27.81
C PHE A 107 -19.29 -23.39 28.32
N LYS A 108 -19.16 -23.09 29.62
CA LYS A 108 -17.85 -22.76 30.24
C LYS A 108 -16.80 -23.85 30.02
N GLY A 109 -17.17 -25.12 30.19
CA GLY A 109 -16.29 -26.25 29.90
C GLY A 109 -15.85 -26.35 28.44
N PHE A 110 -16.70 -25.97 27.48
CA PHE A 110 -16.29 -25.86 26.06
C PHE A 110 -15.27 -24.72 25.87
N LEU A 111 -15.49 -23.55 26.48
CA LEU A 111 -14.57 -22.42 26.41
C LEU A 111 -13.19 -22.79 26.98
N ASP A 112 -13.14 -23.49 28.12
CA ASP A 112 -11.88 -23.94 28.71
C ASP A 112 -11.14 -24.94 27.83
N ARG A 113 -11.85 -25.86 27.18
CA ARG A 113 -11.26 -26.78 26.19
C ARG A 113 -10.74 -26.06 24.95
N ALA A 114 -11.46 -25.03 24.48
CA ALA A 114 -11.11 -24.26 23.30
C ALA A 114 -9.79 -23.49 23.46
N ARG A 115 -9.46 -23.05 24.68
CA ARG A 115 -8.22 -22.30 24.98
C ARG A 115 -6.95 -23.07 24.64
N ALA A 116 -6.93 -24.38 24.86
CA ALA A 116 -5.77 -25.25 24.59
C ALA A 116 -5.80 -25.91 23.21
N ALA A 117 -6.86 -25.71 22.43
CA ALA A 117 -7.08 -26.38 21.15
C ALA A 117 -6.33 -25.68 20.00
N THR A 118 -6.06 -26.44 18.93
CA THR A 118 -5.59 -25.90 17.64
C THR A 118 -6.65 -24.97 17.02
N PRO A 119 -6.31 -24.06 16.08
CA PRO A 119 -7.30 -23.16 15.49
C PRO A 119 -8.50 -23.89 14.85
N GLU A 120 -8.26 -25.02 14.17
CA GLU A 120 -9.30 -25.91 13.63
C GLU A 120 -10.25 -26.42 14.71
N GLU A 121 -9.71 -27.11 15.71
CA GLU A 121 -10.48 -27.69 16.81
C GLU A 121 -11.18 -26.60 17.62
N ARG A 122 -10.53 -25.44 17.80
CA ARG A 122 -11.07 -24.28 18.51
C ARG A 122 -12.31 -23.74 17.81
N SER A 123 -12.26 -23.56 16.48
CA SER A 123 -13.43 -23.12 15.70
C SER A 123 -14.60 -24.10 15.86
N GLU A 124 -14.35 -25.41 15.76
CA GLU A 124 -15.40 -26.44 15.90
C GLU A 124 -15.99 -26.51 17.32
N ILE A 125 -15.14 -26.49 18.35
CA ILE A 125 -15.54 -26.51 19.76
C ILE A 125 -16.39 -25.28 20.09
N LEU A 126 -15.97 -24.09 19.64
CA LEU A 126 -16.69 -22.84 19.91
C LEU A 126 -17.99 -22.73 19.11
N ALA A 127 -18.03 -23.22 17.87
CA ALA A 127 -19.27 -23.32 17.09
C ALA A 127 -20.29 -24.21 17.80
N ALA A 128 -19.88 -25.38 18.29
CA ALA A 128 -20.74 -26.27 19.07
C ALA A 128 -21.22 -25.62 20.38
N ALA A 129 -20.34 -24.88 21.07
CA ALA A 129 -20.67 -24.17 22.30
C ALA A 129 -21.70 -23.05 22.06
N LEU A 130 -21.51 -22.23 21.02
CA LEU A 130 -22.44 -21.16 20.64
C LEU A 130 -23.79 -21.73 20.20
N GLY A 131 -23.83 -22.90 19.56
CA GLY A 131 -25.06 -23.62 19.21
C GLY A 131 -25.92 -24.06 20.41
N MET A 132 -25.40 -23.99 21.64
CA MET A 132 -26.17 -24.26 22.86
C MET A 132 -27.11 -23.10 23.24
N TRP A 133 -26.86 -21.90 22.72
CA TRP A 133 -27.63 -20.70 23.02
C TRP A 133 -28.96 -20.71 22.26
N ARG A 134 -30.06 -20.56 23.00
CA ARG A 134 -31.45 -20.56 22.48
C ARG A 134 -32.06 -19.16 22.40
N GLY A 135 -31.31 -18.14 22.79
CA GLY A 135 -31.74 -16.75 22.92
C GLY A 135 -30.89 -16.03 23.98
N PRO A 136 -31.29 -14.81 24.40
CA PRO A 136 -30.64 -14.10 25.51
C PRO A 136 -30.60 -14.93 26.79
N ALA A 137 -29.49 -14.87 27.53
CA ALA A 137 -29.35 -15.54 28.82
C ALA A 137 -30.52 -15.19 29.74
N LEU A 138 -31.15 -16.21 30.34
CA LEU A 138 -32.29 -16.04 31.24
C LEU A 138 -33.40 -15.12 30.66
N ALA A 139 -33.74 -15.26 29.37
CA ALA A 139 -34.68 -14.37 28.68
C ALA A 139 -36.04 -14.16 29.37
N ASP A 140 -36.48 -15.09 30.22
CA ASP A 140 -37.71 -14.95 31.02
C ASP A 140 -37.57 -13.96 32.19
N PHE A 141 -36.35 -13.51 32.50
CA PHE A 141 -35.97 -12.77 33.71
C PHE A 141 -35.10 -11.54 33.42
N THR A 142 -35.20 -10.99 32.21
CA THR A 142 -34.40 -9.84 31.73
C THR A 142 -34.46 -8.62 32.64
N TYR A 143 -35.52 -8.44 33.43
CA TYR A 143 -35.70 -7.30 34.33
C TYR A 143 -35.61 -7.66 35.82
N GLU A 144 -35.36 -8.94 36.14
CA GLU A 144 -35.31 -9.38 37.53
C GLU A 144 -33.94 -9.07 38.15
N PRO A 145 -33.85 -8.43 39.33
CA PRO A 145 -32.59 -8.03 39.94
C PRO A 145 -31.62 -9.20 40.18
N PHE A 146 -32.14 -10.33 40.66
CA PHE A 146 -31.33 -11.52 40.97
C PHE A 146 -30.60 -12.09 39.74
N ALA A 147 -31.16 -11.85 38.53
CA ALA A 147 -30.65 -12.38 37.28
C ALA A 147 -29.63 -11.46 36.59
N GLN A 148 -29.66 -10.14 36.86
CA GLN A 148 -28.88 -9.14 36.10
C GLN A 148 -27.39 -9.47 36.03
N ARG A 149 -26.77 -9.81 37.16
CA ARG A 149 -25.35 -10.15 37.22
C ARG A 149 -25.02 -11.41 36.42
N ALA A 150 -25.87 -12.43 36.51
CA ALA A 150 -25.69 -13.67 35.78
C ALA A 150 -25.88 -13.46 34.27
N ILE A 151 -26.88 -12.68 33.86
CA ILE A 151 -27.12 -12.29 32.47
C ILE A 151 -25.88 -11.59 31.90
N ALA A 152 -25.40 -10.54 32.57
CA ALA A 152 -24.22 -9.79 32.13
C ALA A 152 -22.98 -10.70 32.00
N THR A 153 -22.76 -11.59 32.97
CA THR A 153 -21.62 -12.51 32.94
C THR A 153 -21.73 -13.52 31.79
N LEU A 154 -22.93 -14.06 31.54
CA LEU A 154 -23.13 -15.06 30.50
C LEU A 154 -23.06 -14.45 29.10
N GLU A 155 -23.66 -13.28 28.89
CA GLU A 155 -23.57 -12.57 27.61
C GLU A 155 -22.14 -12.10 27.31
N GLU A 156 -21.37 -11.71 28.34
CA GLU A 156 -19.93 -11.44 28.18
C GLU A 156 -19.18 -12.69 27.68
N LEU A 157 -19.42 -13.85 28.30
CA LEU A 157 -18.81 -15.11 27.88
C LEU A 157 -19.25 -15.52 26.47
N ARG A 158 -20.49 -15.20 26.07
CA ARG A 158 -20.99 -15.43 24.71
C ARG A 158 -20.22 -14.58 23.69
N THR A 159 -20.07 -13.29 23.97
CA THR A 159 -19.32 -12.37 23.10
C THR A 159 -17.87 -12.78 23.00
N GLN A 160 -17.23 -13.15 24.12
CA GLN A 160 -15.86 -13.69 24.10
C GLN A 160 -15.74 -14.95 23.24
N ALA A 161 -16.70 -15.88 23.34
CA ALA A 161 -16.70 -17.10 22.53
C ALA A 161 -16.88 -16.82 21.02
N ILE A 162 -17.66 -15.79 20.66
CA ILE A 162 -17.76 -15.32 19.27
C ILE A 162 -16.42 -14.75 18.81
N GLU A 163 -15.80 -13.87 19.61
CA GLU A 163 -14.49 -13.28 19.29
C GLU A 163 -13.42 -14.37 19.08
N ASP A 164 -13.33 -15.33 20.00
CA ASP A 164 -12.36 -16.43 19.94
C ASP A 164 -12.59 -17.35 18.73
N ARG A 165 -13.86 -17.57 18.33
CA ARG A 165 -14.22 -18.36 17.16
C ARG A 165 -13.84 -17.64 15.87
N VAL A 166 -14.18 -16.35 15.77
CA VAL A 166 -13.84 -15.51 14.62
C VAL A 166 -12.32 -15.40 14.46
N GLU A 167 -11.58 -15.22 15.55
CA GLU A 167 -10.12 -15.20 15.53
C GLU A 167 -9.51 -16.51 15.02
N ALA A 168 -10.06 -17.65 15.47
CA ALA A 168 -9.68 -18.95 14.97
C ALA A 168 -9.97 -19.08 13.47
N GLU A 169 -11.16 -18.70 13.01
CA GLU A 169 -11.54 -18.79 11.58
C GLU A 169 -10.76 -17.84 10.67
N LEU A 170 -10.46 -16.64 11.16
CA LEU A 170 -9.57 -15.70 10.49
C LEU A 170 -8.17 -16.27 10.33
N SER A 171 -7.70 -17.10 11.25
CA SER A 171 -6.41 -17.79 11.14
C SER A 171 -6.42 -18.92 10.09
N LEU A 172 -7.61 -19.43 9.73
CA LEU A 172 -7.81 -20.60 8.85
C LEU A 172 -8.16 -20.26 7.38
N ARG A 173 -8.04 -19.00 6.96
CA ARG A 173 -8.43 -18.50 5.61
C ARG A 173 -9.91 -18.74 5.25
N ARG A 174 -10.81 -18.98 6.22
CA ARG A 174 -12.26 -19.17 5.98
C ARG A 174 -13.04 -17.83 5.91
N GLY A 175 -12.37 -16.72 5.59
CA GLY A 175 -12.85 -15.36 5.85
C GLY A 175 -13.90 -14.77 4.89
N GLY A 176 -14.27 -15.46 3.82
CA GLY A 176 -15.27 -14.96 2.86
C GLY A 176 -16.68 -14.82 3.45
N ASP A 177 -17.06 -15.74 4.33
CA ASP A 177 -18.41 -15.81 4.93
C ASP A 177 -18.52 -15.08 6.29
N LEU A 178 -17.40 -14.62 6.86
CA LEU A 178 -17.35 -13.97 8.18
C LEU A 178 -17.84 -12.52 8.18
N VAL A 179 -17.81 -11.83 7.04
CA VAL A 179 -18.15 -10.39 6.96
C VAL A 179 -19.61 -10.14 7.32
N ALA A 180 -20.53 -10.99 6.85
CA ALA A 180 -21.95 -10.84 7.13
C ALA A 180 -22.26 -11.07 8.62
N GLU A 181 -21.70 -12.14 9.17
CA GLU A 181 -21.85 -12.48 10.59
C GLU A 181 -21.25 -11.39 11.50
N LEU A 182 -20.04 -10.91 11.19
CA LEU A 182 -19.40 -9.85 11.96
C LEU A 182 -20.21 -8.56 11.98
N LYS A 183 -20.82 -8.17 10.86
CA LYS A 183 -21.72 -7.00 10.82
C LYS A 183 -22.93 -7.17 11.74
N GLU A 184 -23.49 -8.37 11.79
CA GLU A 184 -24.66 -8.67 12.63
C GLU A 184 -24.29 -8.63 14.13
N VAL A 185 -23.15 -9.20 14.51
CA VAL A 185 -22.67 -9.20 15.90
C VAL A 185 -22.24 -7.80 16.35
N ILE A 186 -21.60 -7.01 15.46
CA ILE A 186 -21.22 -5.61 15.75
C ILE A 186 -22.46 -4.74 15.95
N ALA A 187 -23.55 -4.97 15.22
CA ALA A 187 -24.79 -4.22 15.42
C ALA A 187 -25.35 -4.43 16.84
N ALA A 188 -25.20 -5.62 17.41
CA ALA A 188 -25.58 -5.91 18.80
C ALA A 188 -24.53 -5.44 19.83
N ASN A 189 -23.28 -5.24 19.42
CA ASN A 189 -22.15 -4.89 20.30
C ASN A 189 -21.31 -3.74 19.69
N PRO A 190 -21.89 -2.53 19.52
CA PRO A 190 -21.30 -1.48 18.69
C PRO A 190 -19.98 -0.94 19.23
N PHE A 191 -19.68 -1.09 20.52
CA PHE A 191 -18.46 -0.58 21.16
C PHE A 191 -17.36 -1.64 21.35
N ARG A 192 -17.50 -2.85 20.78
CA ARG A 192 -16.44 -3.88 20.81
C ARG A 192 -15.38 -3.63 19.75
N GLU A 193 -14.26 -3.02 20.14
CA GLU A 193 -13.15 -2.75 19.22
C GLU A 193 -12.60 -4.00 18.54
N ARG A 194 -12.49 -5.12 19.26
CA ARG A 194 -11.90 -6.37 18.75
C ARG A 194 -12.69 -6.93 17.57
N LEU A 195 -14.02 -6.96 17.67
CA LEU A 195 -14.92 -7.37 16.57
C LEU A 195 -14.79 -6.48 15.34
N ARG A 196 -14.65 -5.16 15.55
CA ARG A 196 -14.44 -4.20 14.46
C ARG A 196 -13.09 -4.41 13.78
N GLY A 197 -12.05 -4.70 14.55
CA GLY A 197 -10.74 -5.11 14.02
C GLY A 197 -10.82 -6.39 13.18
N PHE A 198 -11.59 -7.38 13.63
CA PHE A 198 -11.84 -8.59 12.84
C PHE A 198 -12.59 -8.30 11.54
N LEU A 199 -13.58 -7.39 11.55
CA LEU A 199 -14.27 -6.97 10.33
C LEU A 199 -13.32 -6.28 9.35
N MET A 200 -12.47 -5.37 9.85
CA MET A 200 -11.44 -4.71 9.04
C MET A 200 -10.50 -5.74 8.41
N LEU A 201 -10.00 -6.70 9.18
CA LEU A 201 -9.09 -7.73 8.69
C LEU A 201 -9.76 -8.68 7.69
N ALA A 202 -11.02 -9.06 7.93
CA ALA A 202 -11.80 -9.92 7.02
C ALA A 202 -12.04 -9.22 5.67
N LEU A 203 -12.44 -7.95 5.69
CA LEU A 203 -12.65 -7.14 4.48
C LEU A 203 -11.34 -6.95 3.72
N TYR A 204 -10.24 -6.66 4.42
CA TYR A 204 -8.92 -6.53 3.82
C TYR A 204 -8.49 -7.82 3.10
N ARG A 205 -8.56 -8.98 3.78
CA ARG A 205 -8.20 -10.29 3.21
C ARG A 205 -9.13 -10.75 2.08
N ALA A 206 -10.34 -10.20 2.00
CA ALA A 206 -11.25 -10.40 0.88
C ALA A 206 -10.95 -9.47 -0.32
N GLY A 207 -9.86 -8.70 -0.28
CA GLY A 207 -9.50 -7.73 -1.32
C GLY A 207 -10.33 -6.44 -1.27
N ARG A 208 -11.12 -6.23 -0.22
CA ARG A 208 -12.02 -5.07 -0.03
C ARG A 208 -11.39 -4.03 0.88
N ARG A 209 -10.20 -3.57 0.50
CA ARG A 209 -9.38 -2.61 1.30
C ARG A 209 -10.15 -1.33 1.63
N ALA A 210 -10.86 -0.75 0.66
CA ALA A 210 -11.66 0.46 0.87
C ALA A 210 -12.73 0.25 1.95
N ASP A 211 -13.45 -0.88 1.92
CA ASP A 211 -14.46 -1.21 2.91
C ASP A 211 -13.84 -1.43 4.31
N ALA A 212 -12.63 -1.97 4.39
CA ALA A 212 -11.91 -2.15 5.66
C ALA A 212 -11.55 -0.81 6.30
N LEU A 213 -11.03 0.14 5.53
CA LEU A 213 -10.72 1.49 6.02
C LEU A 213 -11.99 2.29 6.33
N GLU A 214 -13.07 2.08 5.56
CA GLU A 214 -14.36 2.69 5.84
C GLU A 214 -14.97 2.16 7.16
N ALA A 215 -14.84 0.86 7.45
CA ALA A 215 -15.24 0.30 8.74
C ALA A 215 -14.49 0.93 9.93
N TYR A 216 -13.21 1.29 9.75
CA TYR A 216 -12.46 2.04 10.75
C TYR A 216 -12.98 3.47 10.93
N ARG A 217 -13.21 4.21 9.85
CA ARG A 217 -13.76 5.58 9.93
C ARG A 217 -15.11 5.62 10.63
N GLN A 218 -16.00 4.69 10.30
CA GLN A 218 -17.30 4.52 10.97
C GLN A 218 -17.14 4.23 12.46
N THR A 219 -16.15 3.41 12.83
CA THR A 219 -15.82 3.14 14.23
C THR A 219 -15.34 4.39 14.95
N ARG A 220 -14.43 5.14 14.32
CA ARG A 220 -13.86 6.36 14.88
C ARG A 220 -14.92 7.43 15.11
N SER A 221 -15.81 7.65 14.14
CA SER A 221 -16.95 8.58 14.31
C SER A 221 -17.82 8.14 15.48
N LEU A 222 -18.26 6.88 15.49
CA LEU A 222 -19.11 6.36 16.56
C LEU A 222 -18.49 6.54 17.96
N PHE A 223 -17.18 6.30 18.10
CA PHE A 223 -16.50 6.39 19.39
C PHE A 223 -16.30 7.85 19.82
N ALA A 224 -16.00 8.74 18.88
CA ALA A 224 -15.92 10.17 19.14
C ALA A 224 -17.29 10.73 19.54
N ASP A 225 -18.35 10.34 18.82
CA ASP A 225 -19.70 10.88 18.98
C ASP A 225 -20.39 10.36 20.26
N GLU A 226 -20.31 9.05 20.55
CA GLU A 226 -21.03 8.42 21.66
C GLU A 226 -20.21 8.31 22.96
N LEU A 227 -18.88 8.20 22.86
CA LEU A 227 -18.00 7.98 24.02
C LEU A 227 -16.99 9.11 24.26
N GLY A 228 -16.78 10.02 23.29
CA GLY A 228 -15.73 11.04 23.36
C GLY A 228 -14.31 10.45 23.37
N LEU A 229 -14.12 9.26 22.83
CA LEU A 229 -12.86 8.52 22.83
C LEU A 229 -12.37 8.29 21.39
N GLU A 230 -11.05 8.22 21.22
CA GLU A 230 -10.44 7.73 19.99
C GLU A 230 -10.30 6.20 20.03
N PRO A 231 -10.28 5.51 18.87
CA PRO A 231 -10.03 4.08 18.82
C PRO A 231 -8.71 3.68 19.49
N GLY A 232 -8.71 2.55 20.18
CA GLY A 232 -7.55 2.00 20.85
C GLY A 232 -6.36 1.71 19.91
N PRO A 233 -5.14 1.54 20.47
CA PRO A 233 -3.91 1.41 19.71
C PRO A 233 -3.91 0.21 18.76
N GLY A 234 -4.56 -0.91 19.10
CA GLY A 234 -4.65 -2.07 18.22
C GLY A 234 -5.42 -1.79 16.93
N LEU A 235 -6.52 -1.03 17.01
CA LEU A 235 -7.31 -0.66 15.84
C LEU A 235 -6.59 0.37 14.96
N ARG A 236 -5.91 1.34 15.58
CA ARG A 236 -5.06 2.32 14.87
C ARG A 236 -3.86 1.68 14.17
N GLN A 237 -3.23 0.69 14.81
CA GLN A 237 -2.14 -0.07 14.20
C GLN A 237 -2.64 -0.90 13.02
N LEU A 238 -3.82 -1.52 13.14
CA LEU A 238 -4.43 -2.26 12.05
C LEU A 238 -4.80 -1.36 10.87
N GLU A 239 -5.35 -0.15 11.12
CA GLU A 239 -5.56 0.87 10.09
C GLU A 239 -4.25 1.19 9.36
N ALA A 240 -3.19 1.52 10.11
CA ALA A 240 -1.88 1.85 9.54
C ALA A 240 -1.28 0.69 8.73
N ALA A 241 -1.42 -0.55 9.22
CA ALA A 241 -0.94 -1.74 8.53
C ALA A 241 -1.75 -2.02 7.24
N ILE A 242 -3.07 -1.87 7.27
CA ILE A 242 -3.95 -1.98 6.08
C ILE A 242 -3.63 -0.87 5.09
N PHE A 243 -3.29 0.33 5.58
CA PHE A 243 -2.91 1.46 4.76
C PHE A 243 -1.57 1.25 4.05
N ARG A 244 -0.61 0.60 4.70
CA ARG A 244 0.73 0.28 4.16
C ARG A 244 0.80 -1.04 3.38
N GLU A 245 -0.34 -1.73 3.25
CA GLU A 245 -0.41 -3.08 2.68
C GLU A 245 0.60 -4.05 3.31
N ASP A 246 0.68 -4.02 4.65
CA ASP A 246 1.67 -4.77 5.39
C ASP A 246 1.55 -6.29 5.07
N PRO A 247 2.61 -6.92 4.54
CA PRO A 247 2.60 -8.35 4.20
C PRO A 247 2.36 -9.25 5.42
N GLY A 248 2.51 -8.75 6.64
CA GLY A 248 2.16 -9.45 7.88
C GLY A 248 0.65 -9.61 8.12
N LEU A 249 -0.20 -8.85 7.42
CA LEU A 249 -1.67 -8.99 7.49
C LEU A 249 -2.19 -10.15 6.64
N GLU A 250 -1.42 -10.54 5.63
CA GLU A 250 -1.67 -11.72 4.81
C GLU A 250 -1.30 -12.98 5.60
N LEU A 251 -2.19 -13.98 5.57
CA LEU A 251 -1.86 -15.27 6.18
C LEU A 251 -0.74 -15.90 5.36
N LYS A 252 0.42 -16.19 5.95
CA LYS A 252 1.36 -17.14 5.34
C LYS A 252 0.61 -18.43 5.07
N PRO A 253 0.72 -19.04 3.88
CA PRO A 253 -0.03 -20.25 3.56
C PRO A 253 0.34 -21.36 4.53
N THR A 254 -0.54 -21.67 5.48
CA THR A 254 -0.48 -22.87 6.30
C THR A 254 -0.95 -24.03 5.44
N ILE A 255 0.02 -24.85 5.03
CA ILE A 255 -0.22 -26.11 4.34
C ILE A 255 -0.94 -27.03 5.32
N ARG A 256 -2.24 -27.30 5.10
CA ARG A 256 -2.93 -28.39 5.79
C ARG A 256 -2.43 -29.72 5.23
N THR A 257 -1.89 -30.56 6.10
CA THR A 257 -1.48 -31.92 5.78
C THR A 257 -2.72 -32.80 5.57
N GLY A 258 -3.03 -33.13 4.33
CA GLY A 258 -4.08 -34.07 3.94
C GLY A 258 -4.36 -33.96 2.46
N GLU A 259 -3.64 -34.77 1.67
CA GLU A 259 -3.64 -34.82 0.18
C GLU A 259 -2.93 -33.63 -0.49
N PRO A 260 -1.87 -33.85 -1.30
CA PRO A 260 -1.03 -32.77 -1.78
C PRO A 260 -1.81 -31.91 -2.79
N PRO A 261 -2.08 -30.62 -2.50
CA PRO A 261 -2.35 -29.70 -3.59
C PRO A 261 -1.04 -29.53 -4.36
N LEU A 262 -1.11 -29.52 -5.69
CA LEU A 262 -0.02 -29.02 -6.52
C LEU A 262 0.22 -27.56 -6.13
N THR A 263 1.10 -27.32 -5.16
CA THR A 263 1.68 -26.01 -4.89
C THR A 263 2.48 -25.64 -6.11
N ALA A 264 1.96 -24.74 -6.93
CA ALA A 264 2.75 -24.02 -7.91
C ALA A 264 4.02 -23.49 -7.21
N PRO A 265 5.22 -23.78 -7.73
CA PRO A 265 6.43 -23.11 -7.29
C PRO A 265 6.23 -21.58 -7.27
N SER A 266 6.80 -20.92 -6.27
CA SER A 266 6.71 -19.47 -6.10
C SER A 266 7.52 -18.64 -7.11
N ALA A 267 8.12 -19.27 -8.12
CA ALA A 267 8.69 -18.70 -9.35
C ALA A 267 9.30 -19.87 -10.16
N TRP A 268 9.02 -19.96 -11.46
CA TRP A 268 9.63 -20.92 -12.38
C TRP A 268 10.85 -20.36 -13.10
N LEU A 269 10.98 -19.03 -13.15
CA LEU A 269 12.19 -18.32 -13.59
C LEU A 269 12.77 -17.53 -12.40
N PRO A 270 13.59 -18.15 -11.54
CA PRO A 270 14.03 -17.56 -10.27
C PRO A 270 15.03 -16.41 -10.43
N ARG A 271 15.55 -16.21 -11.65
CA ARG A 271 16.56 -15.19 -11.96
C ARG A 271 15.95 -14.04 -12.74
N GLU A 272 16.26 -12.82 -12.32
CA GLU A 272 15.80 -11.59 -12.96
C GLU A 272 16.95 -10.60 -13.13
N ARG A 273 17.01 -9.94 -14.28
CA ARG A 273 17.84 -8.76 -14.52
C ARG A 273 17.05 -7.51 -14.13
N ARG A 274 17.64 -6.68 -13.27
CA ARG A 274 17.06 -5.42 -12.81
C ARG A 274 18.01 -4.28 -13.07
N MET A 275 17.47 -3.15 -13.53
CA MET A 275 18.18 -1.87 -13.51
C MET A 275 18.01 -1.25 -12.14
N VAL A 276 19.10 -0.82 -11.53
CA VAL A 276 19.10 -0.14 -10.23
C VAL A 276 20.00 1.10 -10.29
N ALA A 277 19.66 2.11 -9.49
CA ALA A 277 20.60 3.13 -9.11
C ALA A 277 21.23 2.72 -7.77
N LEU A 278 22.54 2.54 -7.77
CA LEU A 278 23.28 2.07 -6.61
C LEU A 278 24.06 3.24 -6.01
N VAL A 279 23.91 3.45 -4.71
CA VAL A 279 24.69 4.42 -3.93
C VAL A 279 25.58 3.64 -2.98
N ALA A 280 26.89 3.87 -3.05
CA ALA A 280 27.82 3.44 -2.01
C ALA A 280 28.22 4.66 -1.19
N VAL A 281 28.10 4.58 0.12
CA VAL A 281 28.45 5.66 1.06
C VAL A 281 29.53 5.16 2.00
N ASP A 282 30.58 5.96 2.18
CA ASP A 282 31.56 5.75 3.24
C ASP A 282 31.42 6.86 4.29
N VAL A 283 31.30 6.47 5.57
CA VAL A 283 31.22 7.40 6.69
C VAL A 283 32.38 7.10 7.62
N THR A 284 33.31 8.04 7.75
CA THR A 284 34.52 7.85 8.56
C THR A 284 34.69 8.96 9.60
N PRO A 285 34.66 8.64 10.90
CA PRO A 285 34.97 9.63 11.93
C PRO A 285 36.48 9.90 11.96
N THR A 286 36.86 11.17 12.09
CA THR A 286 38.25 11.63 12.20
C THR A 286 38.43 12.51 13.42
N GLY A 287 39.57 12.42 14.11
CA GLY A 287 39.85 13.22 15.30
C GLY A 287 41.26 13.81 15.30
N GLU A 288 41.42 14.97 15.93
CA GLU A 288 42.67 15.75 15.91
C GLU A 288 43.78 15.16 16.82
N SER A 289 43.48 14.15 17.64
CA SER A 289 44.47 13.49 18.51
C SER A 289 44.03 12.05 18.78
N ALA A 290 44.92 11.08 18.54
CA ALA A 290 44.73 9.61 18.65
C ALA A 290 43.49 9.20 19.45
N PRO A 291 42.30 9.18 18.81
CA PRO A 291 41.06 9.02 19.53
C PRO A 291 40.93 7.57 19.97
N ASP A 292 40.26 7.35 21.10
CA ASP A 292 39.91 6.00 21.55
C ASP A 292 39.13 5.26 20.44
N PRO A 293 39.58 4.06 19.99
CA PRO A 293 38.90 3.28 18.97
C PRO A 293 37.42 2.99 19.28
N GLU A 294 37.07 2.84 20.56
CA GLU A 294 35.67 2.63 20.98
C GLU A 294 34.82 3.89 20.81
N ALA A 295 35.37 5.07 21.13
CA ALA A 295 34.73 6.35 20.85
C ALA A 295 34.54 6.60 19.35
N LEU A 296 35.54 6.31 18.52
CA LEU A 296 35.41 6.41 17.05
C LEU A 296 34.34 5.46 16.52
N GLY A 297 34.35 4.20 16.98
CA GLY A 297 33.34 3.22 16.57
C GLY A 297 31.91 3.63 16.93
N ARG A 298 31.71 4.27 18.09
CA ARG A 298 30.38 4.79 18.48
C ARG A 298 29.92 5.97 17.63
N VAL A 299 30.81 6.92 17.34
CA VAL A 299 30.51 8.09 16.50
C VAL A 299 30.24 7.64 15.05
N GLY A 300 31.10 6.81 14.48
CA GLY A 300 30.94 6.24 13.14
C GLY A 300 29.63 5.45 12.99
N ALA A 301 29.32 4.57 13.96
CA ALA A 301 28.04 3.84 13.95
C ALA A 301 26.81 4.76 14.10
N HIS A 302 26.92 5.89 14.79
CA HIS A 302 25.84 6.87 14.85
C HIS A 302 25.66 7.60 13.51
N ALA A 303 26.74 8.11 12.93
CA ALA A 303 26.71 8.79 11.64
C ALA A 303 26.25 7.85 10.50
N ALA A 304 26.68 6.60 10.49
CA ALA A 304 26.20 5.58 9.55
C ALA A 304 24.70 5.32 9.68
N ARG A 305 24.14 5.31 10.90
CA ARG A 305 22.68 5.21 11.10
C ARG A 305 21.95 6.42 10.53
N VAL A 306 22.44 7.63 10.79
CA VAL A 306 21.84 8.87 10.26
C VAL A 306 21.88 8.90 8.73
N ALA A 307 22.98 8.46 8.12
CA ALA A 307 23.07 8.31 6.67
C ALA A 307 22.10 7.23 6.14
N SER A 308 21.98 6.08 6.82
CA SER A 308 21.03 5.03 6.47
C SER A 308 19.59 5.54 6.50
N ASP A 309 19.20 6.22 7.59
CA ASP A 309 17.85 6.78 7.75
C ASP A 309 17.54 7.80 6.64
N ALA A 310 18.53 8.60 6.23
CA ALA A 310 18.38 9.51 5.09
C ALA A 310 18.20 8.79 3.76
N LEU A 311 18.96 7.72 3.51
CA LEU A 311 18.83 6.92 2.29
C LEU A 311 17.48 6.18 2.24
N GLU A 312 17.06 5.58 3.35
CA GLU A 312 15.79 4.85 3.46
C GLU A 312 14.56 5.75 3.33
N ARG A 313 14.62 6.99 3.84
CA ARG A 313 13.56 8.00 3.63
C ARG A 313 13.28 8.27 2.16
N HIS A 314 14.32 8.24 1.33
CA HIS A 314 14.18 8.34 -0.13
C HIS A 314 13.80 7.02 -0.79
N GLY A 315 13.43 5.99 -0.03
CA GLY A 315 12.97 4.67 -0.48
C GLY A 315 14.08 3.73 -0.96
N ALA A 316 15.32 3.97 -0.52
CA ALA A 316 16.39 3.01 -0.76
C ALA A 316 16.25 1.78 0.13
N ARG A 317 16.65 0.63 -0.40
CA ARG A 317 16.99 -0.53 0.43
C ARG A 317 18.46 -0.42 0.82
N VAL A 318 18.75 -0.15 2.10
CA VAL A 318 20.13 0.02 2.60
C VAL A 318 20.64 -1.29 3.21
N GLU A 319 21.89 -1.63 2.93
CA GLU A 319 22.62 -2.74 3.55
C GLU A 319 23.98 -2.23 4.06
N ARG A 320 24.34 -2.67 5.28
CA ARG A 320 25.62 -2.31 5.91
C ARG A 320 26.70 -3.31 5.51
N LEU A 321 27.82 -2.80 5.00
CA LEU A 321 29.02 -3.57 4.66
C LEU A 321 30.01 -3.59 5.83
N LEU A 322 31.20 -4.15 5.60
CA LEU A 322 32.29 -4.14 6.59
C LEU A 322 32.61 -2.70 7.02
N GLY A 323 32.51 -2.42 8.32
CA GLY A 323 32.71 -1.11 8.92
C GLY A 323 31.46 -0.23 8.88
N ASP A 324 31.65 1.04 8.54
CA ASP A 324 30.60 2.07 8.46
C ASP A 324 30.21 2.40 7.01
N MET A 325 30.61 1.54 6.07
CA MET A 325 30.23 1.64 4.66
C MET A 325 28.81 1.12 4.44
N LEU A 326 28.04 1.85 3.66
CA LEU A 326 26.65 1.53 3.30
C LEU A 326 26.53 1.31 1.80
N MET A 327 25.67 0.37 1.39
CA MET A 327 25.16 0.27 0.02
C MET A 327 23.66 0.45 0.03
N ALA A 328 23.16 1.35 -0.81
CA ALA A 328 21.75 1.65 -0.94
C ALA A 328 21.27 1.40 -2.38
N PHE A 329 20.22 0.60 -2.51
CA PHE A 329 19.65 0.18 -3.78
C PHE A 329 18.35 0.94 -4.03
N PHE A 330 18.29 1.66 -5.15
CA PHE A 330 17.06 2.27 -5.67
C PHE A 330 16.60 1.48 -6.89
N GLY A 331 15.29 1.31 -7.02
CA GLY A 331 14.68 0.45 -8.03
C GLY A 331 14.59 -1.03 -7.66
N PHE A 332 14.81 -1.35 -6.37
CA PHE A 332 14.70 -2.69 -5.81
C PHE A 332 14.16 -2.64 -4.37
N PRO A 333 13.14 -3.44 -3.99
CA PRO A 333 12.44 -4.44 -4.82
C PRO A 333 11.42 -3.83 -5.80
N LEU A 334 11.14 -2.53 -5.70
CA LEU A 334 10.19 -1.83 -6.55
C LEU A 334 10.88 -0.73 -7.36
N ALA A 335 10.69 -0.74 -8.68
CA ALA A 335 11.16 0.30 -9.59
C ALA A 335 10.29 1.57 -9.57
N HIS A 336 10.93 2.73 -9.61
CA HIS A 336 10.31 4.04 -9.78
C HIS A 336 10.89 4.77 -11.00
N GLU A 337 10.15 5.76 -11.52
CA GLU A 337 10.55 6.52 -12.71
C GLU A 337 11.79 7.39 -12.49
N ASP A 338 12.08 7.73 -11.23
CA ASP A 338 13.08 8.71 -10.80
C ASP A 338 14.14 8.15 -9.85
N ASP A 339 14.31 6.82 -9.78
CA ASP A 339 15.26 6.14 -8.89
C ASP A 339 16.68 6.72 -8.96
N ALA A 340 17.15 7.08 -10.14
CA ALA A 340 18.46 7.71 -10.32
C ALA A 340 18.56 9.10 -9.66
N LEU A 341 17.51 9.91 -9.76
CA LEU A 341 17.48 11.25 -9.16
C LEU A 341 17.28 11.15 -7.64
N ARG A 342 16.44 10.22 -7.19
CA ARG A 342 16.26 9.89 -5.77
C ARG A 342 17.57 9.45 -5.13
N ALA A 343 18.34 8.58 -5.80
CA ALA A 343 19.66 8.18 -5.34
C ALA A 343 20.60 9.36 -5.10
N VAL A 344 20.62 10.35 -6.01
CA VAL A 344 21.45 11.55 -5.85
C VAL A 344 20.95 12.45 -4.72
N ARG A 345 19.64 12.70 -4.64
CA ARG A 345 19.05 13.50 -3.55
C ARG A 345 19.31 12.87 -2.18
N ALA A 346 19.08 11.57 -2.07
CA ALA A 346 19.31 10.82 -0.86
C ALA A 346 20.77 10.90 -0.39
N ALA A 347 21.74 10.82 -1.31
CA ALA A 347 23.14 10.97 -0.97
C ALA A 347 23.50 12.39 -0.51
N LEU A 348 22.91 13.43 -1.13
CA LEU A 348 23.11 14.82 -0.72
C LEU A 348 22.48 15.10 0.65
N ASP A 349 21.30 14.54 0.92
CA ASP A 349 20.59 14.67 2.20
C ASP A 349 21.31 13.91 3.31
N ALA A 350 21.79 12.70 3.03
CA ALA A 350 22.62 11.93 3.96
C ALA A 350 23.89 12.71 4.33
N ARG A 351 24.55 13.34 3.35
CA ARG A 351 25.71 14.20 3.57
C ARG A 351 25.38 15.37 4.48
N THR A 352 24.29 16.08 4.21
CA THR A 352 23.84 17.21 5.03
C THR A 352 23.53 16.78 6.46
N ALA A 353 22.84 15.65 6.63
CA ALA A 353 22.48 15.10 7.94
C ALA A 353 23.70 14.64 8.74
N VAL A 354 24.68 13.99 8.12
CA VAL A 354 25.93 13.56 8.77
C VAL A 354 26.75 14.75 9.24
N TYR A 355 26.94 15.78 8.41
CA TYR A 355 27.69 16.97 8.83
C TYR A 355 26.95 17.83 9.87
N ALA A 356 25.62 17.75 9.93
CA ALA A 356 24.85 18.42 10.99
C ALA A 356 25.19 17.87 12.39
N LEU A 357 25.63 16.60 12.49
CA LEU A 357 26.08 16.01 13.74
C LEU A 357 27.34 16.72 14.28
N ASP A 358 28.23 17.21 13.42
CA ASP A 358 29.44 17.90 13.85
C ASP A 358 29.15 19.29 14.45
N ALA A 359 27.98 19.87 14.16
CA ALA A 359 27.54 21.15 14.70
C ALA A 359 26.86 21.03 16.08
N ASP A 360 26.45 19.82 16.47
CA ASP A 360 25.80 19.57 17.76
C ASP A 360 26.86 19.53 18.89
N PRO A 361 26.80 20.41 19.91
CA PRO A 361 27.76 20.42 21.01
C PRO A 361 27.71 19.17 21.91
N SER A 362 26.71 18.29 21.74
CA SER A 362 26.62 16.99 22.41
C SER A 362 27.43 15.87 21.72
N SER A 363 27.86 16.11 20.47
CA SER A 363 28.76 15.24 19.72
C SER A 363 30.17 15.26 20.33
N GLY A 364 30.79 14.09 20.46
CA GLY A 364 32.07 13.93 21.16
C GLY A 364 33.11 15.00 20.81
N LYS A 365 33.56 15.76 21.82
CA LYS A 365 34.53 16.86 21.66
C LYS A 365 35.76 16.41 20.85
N GLY A 366 35.94 16.98 19.66
CA GLY A 366 37.14 16.81 18.85
C GLY A 366 37.09 15.69 17.78
N VAL A 367 35.92 15.10 17.52
CA VAL A 367 35.70 14.15 16.42
C VAL A 367 34.80 14.81 15.35
N ARG A 368 35.19 14.72 14.08
CA ARG A 368 34.42 15.17 12.92
C ARG A 368 34.07 14.00 12.02
N ASN A 369 32.87 13.99 11.47
CA ASN A 369 32.43 12.98 10.52
C ASN A 369 32.84 13.37 9.10
N ARG A 370 33.41 12.43 8.35
CA ARG A 370 33.65 12.56 6.92
C ARG A 370 32.68 11.66 6.18
N MET A 371 32.17 12.13 5.06
CA MET A 371 31.27 11.34 4.22
C MET A 371 31.59 11.53 2.74
N SER A 372 31.65 10.43 2.01
CA SER A 372 31.73 10.44 0.55
C SER A 372 30.74 9.44 -0.04
N ALA A 373 30.29 9.71 -1.28
CA ALA A 373 29.34 8.84 -1.95
C ALA A 373 29.69 8.63 -3.43
N GLY A 374 29.59 7.39 -3.89
CA GLY A 374 29.66 7.01 -5.31
C GLY A 374 28.31 6.50 -5.80
N ILE A 375 27.87 6.95 -6.97
CA ILE A 375 26.55 6.63 -7.54
C ILE A 375 26.68 6.17 -8.98
N GLU A 376 26.14 5.00 -9.30
CA GLU A 376 26.03 4.53 -10.68
C GLU A 376 24.68 3.90 -10.96
N VAL A 377 24.24 3.96 -12.22
CA VAL A 377 23.05 3.24 -12.69
C VAL A 377 23.48 2.08 -13.58
N GLY A 378 22.97 0.88 -13.29
CA GLY A 378 23.33 -0.30 -14.06
C GLY A 378 22.50 -1.52 -13.72
N GLU A 379 22.80 -2.62 -14.41
CA GLU A 379 22.09 -3.88 -14.23
C GLU A 379 22.69 -4.73 -13.10
N ILE A 380 21.81 -5.35 -12.32
CA ILE A 380 22.10 -6.44 -11.39
C ILE A 380 21.29 -7.69 -11.77
N VAL A 381 21.77 -8.85 -11.36
CA VAL A 381 21.01 -10.11 -11.41
C VAL A 381 20.57 -10.48 -10.01
N VAL A 382 19.28 -10.77 -9.84
CA VAL A 382 18.69 -11.28 -8.59
C VAL A 382 18.30 -12.73 -8.81
N ALA A 383 18.61 -13.65 -7.89
CA ALA A 383 18.28 -15.07 -7.95
C ALA A 383 17.68 -15.55 -6.62
N GLY A 384 16.37 -15.72 -6.56
CA GLY A 384 15.68 -16.19 -5.35
C GLY A 384 14.26 -15.64 -5.21
N PRO A 385 13.36 -16.34 -4.49
CA PRO A 385 12.01 -15.86 -4.26
C PRO A 385 12.02 -14.76 -3.18
N ALA A 386 11.67 -13.54 -3.59
CA ALA A 386 11.24 -12.43 -2.73
C ALA A 386 12.33 -11.68 -1.91
N GLY A 387 13.14 -10.88 -2.62
CA GLY A 387 13.55 -9.57 -2.10
C GLY A 387 14.67 -9.54 -1.06
N ALA A 388 15.34 -10.67 -0.76
CA ALA A 388 16.50 -10.67 0.12
C ALA A 388 17.76 -10.25 -0.66
N LEU A 389 18.59 -9.36 -0.11
CA LEU A 389 19.76 -8.84 -0.83
C LEU A 389 20.87 -9.89 -1.02
N GLN A 390 20.85 -10.96 -0.22
CA GLN A 390 21.68 -12.17 -0.40
C GLN A 390 21.42 -12.90 -1.73
N ASP A 391 20.26 -12.62 -2.35
CA ASP A 391 19.86 -13.15 -3.65
C ASP A 391 20.40 -12.28 -4.81
N VAL A 392 21.00 -11.11 -4.53
CA VAL A 392 21.65 -10.29 -5.56
C VAL A 392 23.00 -10.91 -5.92
N VAL A 393 23.06 -11.57 -7.08
CA VAL A 393 24.12 -12.52 -7.41
C VAL A 393 25.41 -11.83 -7.89
N ARG A 394 25.34 -10.71 -8.64
CA ARG A 394 26.48 -9.90 -9.15
C ARG A 394 26.00 -8.86 -10.18
N GLY A 395 26.80 -7.83 -10.43
CA GLY A 395 26.64 -6.88 -11.53
C GLY A 395 27.84 -5.94 -11.68
N PRO A 396 28.22 -5.51 -12.90
CA PRO A 396 29.34 -4.57 -13.11
C PRO A 396 29.16 -3.23 -12.36
N VAL A 397 27.90 -2.84 -12.13
CA VAL A 397 27.53 -1.63 -11.40
C VAL A 397 28.11 -1.58 -9.98
N LEU A 398 28.21 -2.71 -9.28
CA LEU A 398 28.80 -2.79 -7.94
C LEU A 398 30.28 -2.36 -7.97
N ALA A 399 31.04 -2.89 -8.94
CA ALA A 399 32.46 -2.58 -9.11
C ALA A 399 32.69 -1.12 -9.55
N VAL A 400 31.84 -0.60 -10.44
CA VAL A 400 31.91 0.82 -10.85
C VAL A 400 31.60 1.74 -9.67
N THR A 401 30.55 1.46 -8.91
CA THR A 401 30.13 2.28 -7.76
C THR A 401 31.22 2.33 -6.68
N GLY A 402 31.85 1.19 -6.36
CA GLY A 402 32.98 1.16 -5.43
C GLY A 402 34.17 2.00 -5.90
N ARG A 403 34.46 2.02 -7.21
CA ARG A 403 35.52 2.87 -7.78
C ARG A 403 35.17 4.36 -7.74
N LEU A 404 33.89 4.71 -7.96
CA LEU A 404 33.41 6.09 -7.81
C LEU A 404 33.56 6.57 -6.37
N LEU A 405 33.24 5.71 -5.39
CA LEU A 405 33.43 6.02 -3.97
C LEU A 405 34.91 6.21 -3.62
N GLN A 406 35.81 5.37 -4.14
CA GLN A 406 37.27 5.54 -3.95
C GLN A 406 37.83 6.82 -4.57
N ALA A 407 37.20 7.32 -5.64
CA ALA A 407 37.58 8.56 -6.30
C ALA A 407 36.99 9.81 -5.63
N ALA A 408 36.00 9.65 -4.76
CA ALA A 408 35.33 10.75 -4.07
C ALA A 408 36.18 11.28 -2.91
N GLU A 409 36.34 12.60 -2.84
CA GLU A 409 36.93 13.27 -1.68
C GLU A 409 35.87 13.49 -0.59
N ASP A 410 36.30 13.96 0.58
CA ASP A 410 35.40 14.26 1.70
C ASP A 410 34.35 15.32 1.31
N GLY A 411 33.07 14.97 1.49
CA GLY A 411 31.92 15.77 1.12
C GLY A 411 31.48 15.64 -0.34
N ASP A 412 32.23 14.90 -1.17
CA ASP A 412 31.88 14.70 -2.56
C ASP A 412 30.79 13.63 -2.71
N VAL A 413 29.81 13.94 -3.56
CA VAL A 413 28.89 12.96 -4.16
C VAL A 413 29.27 12.85 -5.63
N VAL A 414 29.71 11.68 -6.06
CA VAL A 414 30.26 11.43 -7.39
C VAL A 414 29.34 10.48 -8.16
N VAL A 415 28.95 10.89 -9.37
CA VAL A 415 28.15 10.08 -10.28
C VAL A 415 28.99 9.53 -11.44
N GLY A 416 28.71 8.29 -11.82
CA GLY A 416 29.28 7.65 -12.99
C GLY A 416 28.63 8.08 -14.31
N PRO A 417 29.15 7.63 -15.47
CA PRO A 417 28.72 8.11 -16.77
C PRO A 417 27.28 7.72 -17.11
N ALA A 418 26.76 6.57 -16.63
CA ALA A 418 25.38 6.19 -16.92
C ALA A 418 24.39 7.03 -16.11
N ALA A 419 24.66 7.24 -14.82
CA ALA A 419 23.89 8.17 -13.99
C ALA A 419 23.92 9.62 -14.53
N ALA A 420 25.10 10.13 -14.92
CA ALA A 420 25.24 11.46 -15.50
C ALA A 420 24.47 11.63 -16.82
N ARG A 421 24.42 10.57 -17.66
CA ARG A 421 23.64 10.58 -18.91
C ARG A 421 22.14 10.63 -18.64
N LEU A 422 21.65 9.80 -17.71
CA LEU A 422 20.23 9.76 -17.35
C LEU A 422 19.74 11.07 -16.73
N LEU A 423 20.58 11.72 -15.93
CA LEU A 423 20.24 12.94 -15.19
C LEU A 423 20.70 14.23 -15.88
N ARG A 424 20.98 14.17 -17.18
CA ARG A 424 21.47 15.33 -17.95
C ARG A 424 20.46 16.49 -17.88
N GLY A 425 20.91 17.66 -17.43
CA GLY A 425 20.03 18.83 -17.24
C GLY A 425 19.21 18.81 -15.95
N SER A 426 19.30 17.75 -15.14
CA SER A 426 18.78 17.71 -13.77
C SER A 426 19.86 17.97 -12.71
N LEU A 427 21.14 17.79 -13.06
CA LEU A 427 22.28 17.99 -12.18
C LEU A 427 23.24 19.06 -12.71
N ILE A 428 23.86 19.79 -11.78
CA ILE A 428 25.04 20.62 -12.05
C ILE A 428 26.27 19.78 -11.73
N LEU A 429 27.09 19.49 -12.75
CA LEU A 429 28.18 18.52 -12.68
C LEU A 429 29.54 19.17 -12.93
N LYS A 430 30.57 18.73 -12.20
CA LYS A 430 31.98 19.03 -12.49
C LYS A 430 32.73 17.72 -12.76
N GLN A 431 33.44 17.62 -13.88
CA GLN A 431 34.24 16.43 -14.18
C GLN A 431 35.39 16.27 -13.17
N VAL A 432 35.60 15.04 -12.70
CA VAL A 432 36.70 14.68 -11.80
C VAL A 432 37.83 14.04 -12.62
N GLU A 433 39.08 14.47 -12.42
CA GLU A 433 40.24 14.02 -13.21
C GLU A 433 40.76 12.63 -12.76
N ARG A 434 40.38 12.13 -11.59
CA ARG A 434 40.91 10.91 -10.98
C ARG A 434 39.97 9.71 -11.11
N LEU A 435 39.99 9.05 -12.27
CA LEU A 435 39.73 7.61 -12.41
C LEU A 435 40.65 7.10 -13.50
N ALA A 436 41.79 6.49 -13.14
CA ALA A 436 42.65 5.82 -14.12
C ALA A 436 43.00 4.42 -13.62
N SER A 437 42.44 3.38 -14.24
CA SER A 437 43.20 2.60 -15.23
C SER A 437 42.40 2.14 -16.47
N ASP A 438 41.10 2.47 -16.59
CA ASP A 438 40.22 1.99 -17.70
C ASP A 438 39.51 3.10 -18.52
N GLY A 439 39.67 4.38 -18.18
CA GLY A 439 39.08 5.52 -18.90
C GLY A 439 37.64 5.90 -18.51
N THR A 440 37.08 5.35 -17.42
CA THR A 440 35.73 5.71 -16.93
C THR A 440 35.67 7.17 -16.44
N LYS A 441 34.82 8.00 -17.05
CA LYS A 441 34.59 9.41 -16.63
C LYS A 441 33.73 9.45 -15.36
N ALA A 442 34.08 10.28 -14.38
CA ALA A 442 33.20 10.59 -13.26
C ALA A 442 32.95 12.09 -13.09
N PHE A 443 31.83 12.39 -12.45
CA PHE A 443 31.36 13.75 -12.29
C PHE A 443 30.95 13.98 -10.84
N ARG A 444 31.53 14.99 -10.22
CA ARG A 444 31.06 15.47 -8.92
C ARG A 444 29.76 16.23 -9.10
N VAL A 445 28.78 15.90 -8.28
CA VAL A 445 27.52 16.62 -8.16
C VAL A 445 27.75 17.88 -7.34
N LEU A 446 27.56 19.05 -7.97
CA LEU A 446 27.60 20.34 -7.30
C LEU A 446 26.24 20.70 -6.71
N ASP A 447 25.17 20.47 -7.48
CA ASP A 447 23.79 20.77 -7.08
C ASP A 447 22.76 20.01 -7.95
N VAL A 448 21.50 19.99 -7.50
CA VAL A 448 20.34 19.52 -8.25
C VAL A 448 19.53 20.71 -8.73
N VAL A 449 19.18 20.75 -10.02
CA VAL A 449 18.40 21.86 -10.59
C VAL A 449 17.02 21.92 -9.92
N ALA A 450 16.62 23.11 -9.47
CA ALA A 450 15.31 23.33 -8.84
C ALA A 450 14.16 22.87 -9.76
N GLY A 451 13.27 22.02 -9.24
CA GLY A 451 12.14 21.46 -10.01
C GLY A 451 12.51 20.34 -10.99
N ALA A 452 13.74 19.80 -10.92
CA ALA A 452 14.15 18.65 -11.72
C ALA A 452 13.20 17.45 -11.55
N SER A 453 12.85 16.84 -12.68
CA SER A 453 12.10 15.58 -12.80
C SER A 453 13.08 14.51 -13.29
N GLY A 454 12.84 13.23 -12.96
CA GLY A 454 13.71 12.12 -13.38
C GLY A 454 13.92 11.96 -14.91
N VAL A 455 13.21 12.73 -15.75
CA VAL A 455 13.42 12.78 -17.20
C VAL A 455 13.73 14.22 -17.65
N PRO A 456 14.84 14.47 -18.34
CA PRO A 456 15.15 15.77 -18.92
C PRO A 456 14.09 16.19 -19.94
N ARG A 457 13.46 17.36 -19.77
CA ARG A 457 12.50 17.92 -20.74
C ARG A 457 13.21 18.95 -21.60
N ALA A 458 13.41 18.68 -22.88
CA ALA A 458 13.87 19.71 -23.81
C ALA A 458 12.69 20.63 -24.14
N LEU A 459 12.61 21.84 -23.57
CA LEU A 459 11.38 22.65 -23.59
C LEU A 459 11.23 23.61 -24.79
N SER A 460 11.96 23.44 -25.89
CA SER A 460 12.01 24.44 -26.97
C SER A 460 11.13 24.18 -28.20
N ALA A 461 10.49 23.02 -28.38
CA ALA A 461 9.70 22.74 -29.58
C ALA A 461 8.26 23.31 -29.51
N PRO A 462 7.64 23.64 -30.66
CA PRO A 462 6.22 24.00 -30.76
C PRO A 462 5.29 22.86 -30.31
N MET A 463 4.08 23.21 -29.85
CA MET A 463 3.08 22.25 -29.40
C MET A 463 2.20 21.75 -30.55
N PHE A 464 2.12 20.43 -30.71
CA PHE A 464 1.30 19.75 -31.74
C PHE A 464 0.05 19.10 -31.14
N GLY A 465 -1.06 19.10 -31.90
CA GLY A 465 -2.27 18.32 -31.60
C GLY A 465 -3.03 18.64 -30.31
N ARG A 466 -2.89 19.85 -29.73
CA ARG A 466 -3.46 20.21 -28.41
C ARG A 466 -4.25 21.54 -28.38
N GLN A 467 -4.65 22.01 -29.56
CA GLN A 467 -5.29 23.31 -29.75
C GLN A 467 -6.68 23.34 -29.11
N GLU A 468 -7.42 22.23 -29.14
CA GLU A 468 -8.74 22.14 -28.52
C GLU A 468 -8.63 22.20 -26.98
N GLU A 469 -7.68 21.45 -26.41
CA GLU A 469 -7.43 21.40 -24.97
C GLU A 469 -6.99 22.78 -24.45
N LEU A 470 -6.06 23.45 -25.14
CA LEU A 470 -5.66 24.83 -24.81
C LEU A 470 -6.84 25.81 -24.88
N THR A 471 -7.72 25.65 -25.86
CA THR A 471 -8.93 26.50 -26.00
C THR A 471 -9.88 26.30 -24.82
N ARG A 472 -10.06 25.07 -24.35
CA ARG A 472 -10.86 24.77 -23.15
C ARG A 472 -10.23 25.33 -21.88
N MET A 473 -8.91 25.23 -21.73
CA MET A 473 -8.19 25.83 -20.59
C MET A 473 -8.32 27.35 -20.54
N ARG A 474 -8.13 28.02 -21.68
CA ARG A 474 -8.37 29.47 -21.80
C ARG A 474 -9.81 29.85 -21.50
N SER A 475 -10.77 29.01 -21.92
CA SER A 475 -12.18 29.22 -21.62
C SER A 475 -12.47 29.10 -20.12
N ALA A 476 -11.83 28.17 -19.42
CA ALA A 476 -11.91 28.05 -17.96
C ALA A 476 -11.32 29.29 -17.26
N PHE A 477 -10.17 29.78 -17.71
CA PHE A 477 -9.59 31.03 -17.21
C PHE A 477 -10.53 32.23 -17.41
N ARG A 478 -11.09 32.41 -18.61
CA ARG A 478 -12.07 33.49 -18.86
C ARG A 478 -13.34 33.36 -18.02
N ARG A 479 -13.73 32.15 -17.61
CA ARG A 479 -14.86 31.97 -16.69
C ARG A 479 -14.54 32.53 -15.30
N SER A 480 -13.35 32.30 -14.75
CA SER A 480 -12.97 32.87 -13.45
C SER A 480 -12.90 34.40 -13.48
N LEU A 481 -12.48 34.98 -14.62
CA LEU A 481 -12.52 36.43 -14.82
C LEU A 481 -13.95 36.99 -14.77
N ARG A 482 -14.93 36.28 -15.36
CA ARG A 482 -16.33 36.72 -15.43
C ARG A 482 -17.11 36.47 -14.14
N SER A 483 -16.88 35.34 -13.48
CA SER A 483 -17.57 35.02 -12.23
C SER A 483 -17.01 35.80 -11.04
N GLY A 484 -15.76 36.27 -11.12
CA GLY A 484 -15.07 36.88 -9.98
C GLY A 484 -14.76 35.87 -8.86
N SER A 485 -14.90 34.58 -9.15
CA SER A 485 -14.72 33.46 -8.23
C SER A 485 -13.71 32.45 -8.77
N PRO A 486 -13.13 31.61 -7.91
CA PRO A 486 -12.29 30.50 -8.32
C PRO A 486 -13.02 29.55 -9.27
N VAL A 487 -12.29 29.04 -10.27
CA VAL A 487 -12.74 27.96 -11.16
C VAL A 487 -11.69 26.87 -11.13
N ARG A 488 -12.05 25.64 -10.78
CA ARG A 488 -11.18 24.47 -10.91
C ARG A 488 -11.28 23.87 -12.31
N LEU A 489 -10.14 23.45 -12.85
CA LEU A 489 -10.05 22.66 -14.07
C LEU A 489 -9.06 21.51 -13.84
N LEU A 490 -9.53 20.28 -13.99
CA LEU A 490 -8.72 19.07 -13.80
C LEU A 490 -8.30 18.48 -15.15
N VAL A 491 -7.00 18.44 -15.43
CA VAL A 491 -6.42 17.78 -16.61
C VAL A 491 -5.96 16.38 -16.23
N LEU A 492 -6.65 15.37 -16.76
CA LEU A 492 -6.35 13.96 -16.51
C LEU A 492 -5.66 13.33 -17.70
N GLY A 493 -4.63 12.52 -17.46
CA GLY A 493 -4.02 11.73 -18.53
C GLY A 493 -2.82 10.95 -18.04
N ASP A 494 -2.36 10.02 -18.86
CA ASP A 494 -1.27 9.11 -18.50
C ASP A 494 0.08 9.83 -18.33
N ALA A 495 1.07 9.12 -17.79
CA ALA A 495 2.44 9.61 -17.66
C ALA A 495 3.01 10.01 -19.04
N GLY A 496 3.68 11.16 -19.10
CA GLY A 496 4.33 11.62 -20.33
C GLY A 496 3.41 12.16 -21.43
N ILE A 497 2.07 12.09 -21.27
CA ILE A 497 1.09 12.47 -22.31
C ILE A 497 1.06 13.98 -22.65
N GLY A 498 1.75 14.82 -21.87
CA GLY A 498 1.90 16.25 -22.12
C GLY A 498 1.20 17.21 -21.14
N LYS A 499 0.63 16.73 -20.02
CA LYS A 499 -0.11 17.57 -19.04
C LYS A 499 0.66 18.81 -18.58
N SER A 500 1.88 18.63 -18.07
CA SER A 500 2.73 19.76 -17.63
C SER A 500 3.09 20.72 -18.78
N ARG A 501 3.30 20.20 -20.00
CA ARG A 501 3.59 21.05 -21.16
C ARG A 501 2.38 21.92 -21.48
N LEU A 502 1.20 21.32 -21.49
CA LEU A 502 -0.06 22.01 -21.71
C LEU A 502 -0.32 23.11 -20.66
N ALA A 503 -0.04 22.83 -19.38
CA ALA A 503 -0.12 23.84 -18.31
C ALA A 503 0.85 25.01 -18.53
N LYS A 504 2.09 24.72 -18.95
CA LYS A 504 3.10 25.74 -19.27
C LYS A 504 2.71 26.60 -20.48
N GLU A 505 2.14 26.00 -21.52
CA GLU A 505 1.67 26.72 -22.70
C GLU A 505 0.51 27.68 -22.36
N LEU A 506 -0.40 27.26 -21.49
CA LEU A 506 -1.41 28.17 -20.95
C LEU A 506 -0.73 29.34 -20.22
N ALA A 507 0.13 29.04 -19.24
CA ALA A 507 0.83 30.03 -18.43
C ALA A 507 1.63 31.04 -19.26
N ALA A 508 2.34 30.55 -20.29
CA ALA A 508 3.08 31.40 -21.22
C ALA A 508 2.15 32.31 -22.02
N SER A 509 1.03 31.78 -22.51
CA SER A 509 0.06 32.55 -23.29
C SER A 509 -0.76 33.55 -22.47
N THR A 510 -0.79 33.43 -21.15
CA THR A 510 -1.52 34.33 -20.25
C THR A 510 -0.60 35.20 -19.40
N ARG A 511 0.72 35.20 -19.65
CA ARG A 511 1.73 35.87 -18.81
C ARG A 511 1.49 37.39 -18.68
N GLU A 512 0.93 38.02 -19.71
CA GLU A 512 0.59 39.44 -19.67
C GLU A 512 -0.76 39.72 -19.00
N GLU A 513 -1.61 38.71 -18.82
CA GLU A 513 -2.99 38.83 -18.30
C GLU A 513 -3.13 38.36 -16.85
N ALA A 514 -2.27 37.45 -16.39
CA ALA A 514 -2.37 36.78 -15.10
C ALA A 514 -1.00 36.53 -14.44
N ASN A 515 -1.01 36.53 -13.11
CA ASN A 515 0.06 35.94 -12.32
C ASN A 515 -0.06 34.41 -12.37
N VAL A 516 1.07 33.70 -12.37
CA VAL A 516 1.10 32.24 -12.38
C VAL A 516 1.94 31.75 -11.21
N ILE A 517 1.38 30.83 -10.43
CA ILE A 517 2.08 30.11 -9.36
C ILE A 517 1.94 28.62 -9.65
N THR A 518 3.04 27.90 -9.61
CA THR A 518 3.13 26.46 -9.80
C THR A 518 3.47 25.79 -8.48
N LEU A 519 2.74 24.74 -8.14
CA LEU A 519 2.96 23.89 -6.98
C LEU A 519 3.08 22.47 -7.49
N ARG A 520 4.20 21.79 -7.21
CA ARG A 520 4.38 20.38 -7.60
C ARG A 520 4.27 19.47 -6.38
N CYS A 521 3.50 18.40 -6.52
CA CYS A 521 3.46 17.31 -5.55
C CYS A 521 4.53 16.26 -5.94
N PRO A 522 5.60 16.09 -5.15
CA PRO A 522 6.67 15.16 -5.48
C PRO A 522 6.26 13.71 -5.12
N ALA A 523 6.82 12.74 -5.84
CA ALA A 523 6.47 11.33 -5.71
C ALA A 523 7.06 10.64 -4.46
N ASP A 524 8.05 11.26 -3.84
CA ASP A 524 8.79 10.76 -2.67
C ASP A 524 8.07 11.00 -1.34
N GLY A 525 6.93 11.72 -1.33
CA GLY A 525 6.12 11.93 -0.14
C GLY A 525 6.80 12.74 0.97
N GLU A 526 8.00 13.31 0.73
CA GLU A 526 8.65 14.18 1.71
C GLU A 526 8.05 15.60 1.67
N GLY A 527 7.36 15.90 2.77
CA GLY A 527 6.87 17.22 3.13
C GLY A 527 5.47 17.48 2.60
N ALA A 528 4.45 17.22 3.43
CA ALA A 528 3.09 17.76 3.28
C ALA A 528 3.08 19.26 2.90
N PHE A 529 4.14 19.98 3.29
CA PHE A 529 4.35 21.40 3.06
C PHE A 529 5.33 21.74 1.92
N THR A 530 5.84 20.78 1.14
CA THR A 530 6.69 21.06 -0.03
C THR A 530 5.98 21.91 -1.08
N PRO A 531 4.72 21.61 -1.47
CA PRO A 531 3.94 22.51 -2.35
C PRO A 531 3.75 23.91 -1.74
N VAL A 532 3.55 23.97 -0.41
CA VAL A 532 3.37 25.24 0.33
C VAL A 532 4.64 26.09 0.30
N ARG A 533 5.81 25.49 0.53
CA ARG A 533 7.10 26.16 0.40
C ARG A 533 7.32 26.69 -1.02
N GLN A 534 6.97 25.89 -2.04
CA GLN A 534 7.09 26.32 -3.43
C GLN A 534 6.19 27.52 -3.72
N ALA A 535 4.93 27.51 -3.25
CA ALA A 535 4.03 28.63 -3.41
C ALA A 535 4.59 29.92 -2.79
N MET A 536 5.24 29.83 -1.63
CA MET A 536 5.89 30.98 -1.00
C MET A 536 7.04 31.53 -1.83
N VAL A 537 7.90 30.67 -2.36
CA VAL A 537 9.02 31.08 -3.22
C VAL A 537 8.52 31.74 -4.49
N GLU A 538 7.51 31.16 -5.15
CA GLU A 538 6.94 31.73 -6.37
C GLU A 538 6.19 33.04 -6.11
N ALA A 539 5.42 33.14 -5.01
CA ALA A 539 4.77 34.37 -4.59
C ALA A 539 5.78 35.49 -4.26
N ALA A 540 6.87 35.14 -3.57
CA ALA A 540 7.97 36.07 -3.31
C ALA A 540 8.70 36.50 -4.59
N GLY A 541 8.75 35.65 -5.62
CA GLY A 541 9.25 36.02 -6.95
C GLY A 541 8.40 37.08 -7.66
N LEU A 542 7.10 37.15 -7.35
CA LEU A 542 6.18 38.13 -7.94
C LEU A 542 6.24 39.50 -7.25
N HIS A 543 6.25 39.52 -5.91
CA HIS A 543 6.11 40.76 -5.13
C HIS A 543 7.37 41.14 -4.32
N GLY A 544 8.35 40.24 -4.20
CA GLY A 544 9.46 40.36 -3.27
C GLY A 544 9.07 39.99 -1.83
N TRP A 545 10.00 39.41 -1.08
CA TRP A 545 9.75 38.92 0.29
C TRP A 545 9.20 39.97 1.25
N ARG A 546 9.63 41.24 1.10
CA ARG A 546 9.20 42.33 1.99
C ARG A 546 7.77 42.79 1.70
N ALA A 547 7.38 42.92 0.43
CA ALA A 547 6.01 43.30 0.08
C ALA A 547 5.03 42.18 0.42
N LEU A 548 5.44 40.91 0.22
CA LEU A 548 4.67 39.75 0.65
C LEU A 548 4.43 39.77 2.17
N HIS A 549 5.45 40.19 2.94
CA HIS A 549 5.35 40.37 4.37
C HIS A 549 4.31 41.41 4.77
N ASP A 550 4.39 42.60 4.20
CA ASP A 550 3.48 43.70 4.54
C ASP A 550 2.02 43.39 4.15
N VAL A 551 1.84 42.69 3.03
CA VAL A 551 0.54 42.20 2.53
C VAL A 551 -0.10 41.17 3.47
N LEU A 552 0.68 40.19 3.93
CA LEU A 552 0.20 39.13 4.80
C LEU A 552 0.01 39.62 6.25
N ALA A 553 0.80 40.62 6.68
CA ALA A 553 0.68 41.25 7.99
C ALA A 553 -0.53 42.20 8.12
N GLY A 554 -1.07 42.73 7.02
CA GLY A 554 -2.17 43.70 7.01
C GLY A 554 -3.57 43.15 7.33
N GLY A 555 -3.72 42.23 8.29
CA GLY A 555 -5.01 41.68 8.74
C GLY A 555 -5.54 42.27 10.02
N ASP A 556 -6.83 42.05 10.28
CA ASP A 556 -7.49 42.39 11.54
C ASP A 556 -6.64 41.95 12.74
N GLU A 557 -6.50 42.84 13.74
CA GLU A 557 -5.66 42.69 14.94
C GLU A 557 -6.00 41.45 15.81
N HIS A 558 -7.01 40.66 15.45
CA HIS A 558 -7.52 39.51 16.20
C HIS A 558 -7.13 38.13 15.63
N GLU A 559 -6.48 38.05 14.46
CA GLU A 559 -5.93 36.78 13.92
C GLU A 559 -4.39 36.79 13.96
N PRO A 560 -3.73 35.68 14.36
CA PRO A 560 -2.28 35.58 14.26
C PRO A 560 -1.86 35.77 12.80
N ALA A 561 -0.83 36.60 12.56
CA ALA A 561 -0.37 36.92 11.22
C ALA A 561 -0.11 35.63 10.40
N PRO A 562 -0.71 35.47 9.20
CA PRO A 562 -0.53 34.31 8.32
C PRO A 562 0.94 33.89 8.12
N LEU A 563 1.85 34.85 8.18
CA LEU A 563 3.28 34.64 8.03
C LEU A 563 3.94 33.90 9.19
N ASN A 564 3.48 34.09 10.43
CA ASN A 564 4.02 33.37 11.57
C ASN A 564 3.66 31.89 11.47
N GLN A 565 2.42 31.57 11.07
CA GLN A 565 1.97 30.18 10.87
C GLN A 565 2.71 29.50 9.71
N ILE A 566 2.93 30.23 8.60
CA ILE A 566 3.71 29.71 7.46
C ILE A 566 5.19 29.56 7.84
N ALA A 567 5.77 30.51 8.58
CA ALA A 567 7.16 30.43 9.03
C ALA A 567 7.39 29.31 10.05
N GLU A 568 6.48 29.11 11.00
CA GLU A 568 6.49 27.98 11.94
C GLU A 568 6.37 26.63 11.21
N ALA A 569 5.51 26.53 10.20
CA ALA A 569 5.41 25.34 9.34
C ALA A 569 6.69 25.10 8.51
N MET A 570 7.44 26.14 8.17
CA MET A 570 8.70 26.04 7.41
C MET A 570 9.94 25.73 8.28
N ASN A 571 9.89 25.91 9.62
CA ASN A 571 11.07 25.86 10.50
C ASN A 571 11.10 24.73 11.55
N LEU A 572 10.36 23.62 11.35
CA LEU A 572 10.47 22.40 12.17
C LEU A 572 10.32 22.63 13.70
N GLN A 573 9.12 23.06 14.12
CA GLN A 573 8.50 22.62 15.38
C GLN A 573 7.02 22.29 15.10
N ALA A 574 6.80 21.22 14.32
CA ALA A 574 5.51 20.87 13.73
C ALA A 574 4.42 20.35 14.70
N GLU A 575 4.66 20.35 16.01
CA GLU A 575 3.69 19.83 16.99
C GLU A 575 2.50 20.77 17.27
N LEU A 576 2.46 22.00 16.72
CA LEU A 576 1.50 23.04 17.13
C LEU A 576 0.66 23.70 16.01
N VAL A 577 0.97 23.50 14.72
CA VAL A 577 0.21 24.17 13.63
C VAL A 577 -0.89 23.26 13.09
N SER A 578 -2.15 23.63 13.30
CA SER A 578 -3.30 22.92 12.74
C SER A 578 -3.38 23.09 11.21
N ALA A 579 -3.81 22.04 10.49
CA ALA A 579 -4.01 22.10 9.03
C ALA A 579 -4.97 23.22 8.61
N SER A 580 -6.00 23.49 9.41
CA SER A 580 -6.95 24.60 9.20
C SER A 580 -6.27 25.97 9.22
N SER A 581 -5.31 26.20 10.11
CA SER A 581 -4.57 27.47 10.20
C SER A 581 -3.74 27.68 8.94
N LEU A 582 -3.01 26.64 8.51
CA LEU A 582 -2.22 26.73 7.29
C LEU A 582 -3.08 26.93 6.03
N PHE A 583 -4.22 26.27 5.93
CA PHE A 583 -5.12 26.43 4.77
C PHE A 583 -5.71 27.83 4.71
N SER A 584 -6.07 28.41 5.86
CA SER A 584 -6.51 29.80 5.93
C SER A 584 -5.41 30.76 5.46
N ALA A 585 -4.17 30.55 5.92
CA ALA A 585 -3.03 31.36 5.52
C ALA A 585 -2.76 31.26 4.00
N MET A 586 -2.81 30.06 3.43
CA MET A 586 -2.64 29.80 2.00
C MET A 586 -3.77 30.41 1.15
N ARG A 587 -5.02 30.28 1.58
CA ARG A 587 -6.17 30.95 0.95
C ARG A 587 -5.91 32.43 0.87
N ARG A 588 -5.60 33.05 2.01
CA ARG A 588 -5.40 34.49 2.11
C ARG A 588 -4.24 34.98 1.25
N LEU A 589 -3.13 34.24 1.22
CA LEU A 589 -2.00 34.52 0.33
C LEU A 589 -2.46 34.61 -1.14
N PHE A 590 -3.17 33.59 -1.62
CA PHE A 590 -3.64 33.57 -3.00
C PHE A 590 -4.65 34.69 -3.27
N GLU A 591 -5.58 34.95 -2.35
CA GLU A 591 -6.58 36.01 -2.49
C GLU A 591 -5.94 37.37 -2.67
N VAL A 592 -4.88 37.69 -1.92
CA VAL A 592 -4.22 38.99 -2.08
C VAL A 592 -3.52 39.08 -3.44
N ILE A 593 -2.82 38.02 -3.86
CA ILE A 593 -2.18 38.00 -5.19
C ILE A 593 -3.23 38.16 -6.29
N ALA A 594 -4.40 37.52 -6.15
CA ALA A 594 -5.50 37.59 -7.10
C ALA A 594 -6.24 38.95 -7.13
N ARG A 595 -6.10 39.79 -6.09
CA ARG A 595 -6.66 41.15 -6.06
C ARG A 595 -5.95 42.07 -7.04
N GLU A 596 -4.63 42.00 -7.11
CA GLU A 596 -3.83 42.84 -7.99
C GLU A 596 -4.02 42.46 -9.46
N ARG A 597 -3.87 41.17 -9.77
CA ARG A 597 -4.07 40.61 -11.12
C ARG A 597 -4.69 39.23 -11.01
N PRO A 598 -5.47 38.77 -12.00
CA PRO A 598 -5.97 37.39 -12.02
C PRO A 598 -4.85 36.38 -11.78
N LEU A 599 -5.16 35.30 -11.06
CA LEU A 599 -4.17 34.31 -10.64
C LEU A 599 -4.47 32.94 -11.27
N ILE A 600 -3.46 32.31 -11.84
CA ILE A 600 -3.50 30.90 -12.25
C ILE A 600 -2.62 30.12 -11.27
N ILE A 601 -3.22 29.19 -10.57
CA ILE A 601 -2.52 28.27 -9.66
C ILE A 601 -2.45 26.91 -10.35
N VAL A 602 -1.24 26.48 -10.69
CA VAL A 602 -0.97 25.20 -11.35
C VAL A 602 -0.55 24.18 -10.31
N PHE A 603 -1.43 23.21 -10.03
CA PHE A 603 -1.12 22.06 -9.19
C PHE A 603 -0.64 20.90 -10.08
N GLU A 604 0.67 20.65 -10.07
CA GLU A 604 1.29 19.56 -10.82
C GLU A 604 1.31 18.23 -10.05
N ASP A 605 0.98 17.16 -10.78
CA ASP A 605 1.14 15.78 -10.34
C ASP A 605 0.37 15.42 -9.05
N LEU A 606 -0.88 15.87 -8.93
CA LEU A 606 -1.74 15.68 -7.75
C LEU A 606 -2.06 14.23 -7.38
N HIS A 607 -1.75 13.26 -8.24
CA HIS A 607 -1.84 11.84 -7.91
C HIS A 607 -0.83 11.42 -6.81
N TRP A 608 0.19 12.25 -6.56
CA TRP A 608 1.11 12.10 -5.43
C TRP A 608 0.75 12.96 -4.22
N ALA A 609 -0.30 13.79 -4.30
CA ALA A 609 -0.67 14.69 -3.21
C ALA A 609 -1.24 13.93 -2.01
N GLU A 610 -0.91 14.39 -0.80
CA GLU A 610 -1.56 13.91 0.41
C GLU A 610 -3.06 14.30 0.43
N PRO A 611 -3.93 13.49 1.06
CA PRO A 611 -5.37 13.78 1.12
C PRO A 611 -5.69 15.18 1.69
N THR A 612 -4.95 15.63 2.70
CA THR A 612 -5.08 16.95 3.32
C THR A 612 -4.79 18.08 2.33
N PHE A 613 -3.79 17.92 1.45
CA PHE A 613 -3.49 18.93 0.43
C PHE A 613 -4.59 19.01 -0.64
N LEU A 614 -5.28 17.91 -0.94
CA LEU A 614 -6.45 17.93 -1.81
C LEU A 614 -7.62 18.69 -1.16
N ASP A 615 -7.77 18.63 0.18
CA ASP A 615 -8.77 19.43 0.91
C ASP A 615 -8.53 20.94 0.80
N LEU A 616 -7.26 21.38 0.73
CA LEU A 616 -6.93 22.78 0.46
C LEU A 616 -7.49 23.23 -0.90
N ILE A 617 -7.42 22.38 -1.93
CA ILE A 617 -7.93 22.72 -3.26
C ILE A 617 -9.45 22.83 -3.25
N ASP A 618 -10.14 21.91 -2.54
CA ASP A 618 -11.59 21.98 -2.34
C ASP A 618 -11.99 23.24 -1.55
N LEU A 619 -11.22 23.61 -0.52
CA LEU A 619 -11.42 24.83 0.25
C LEU A 619 -11.23 26.08 -0.63
N LEU A 620 -10.19 26.12 -1.46
CA LEU A 620 -9.97 27.24 -2.39
C LEU A 620 -11.09 27.35 -3.43
N GLU A 621 -11.59 26.23 -3.95
CA GLU A 621 -12.71 26.24 -4.91
C GLU A 621 -14.00 26.78 -4.28
N ARG A 622 -14.26 26.45 -3.01
CA ARG A 622 -15.52 26.80 -2.30
C ARG A 622 -15.50 28.16 -1.62
N GLU A 623 -14.38 28.52 -1.00
CA GLU A 623 -14.31 29.60 0.00
C GLU A 623 -13.38 30.75 -0.38
N ALA A 624 -12.53 30.61 -1.40
CA ALA A 624 -11.63 31.69 -1.78
C ALA A 624 -12.33 32.77 -2.62
N ALA A 625 -11.96 34.02 -2.40
CA ALA A 625 -12.43 35.17 -3.17
C ALA A 625 -11.43 35.59 -4.26
N GLY A 626 -11.93 35.91 -5.45
CA GLY A 626 -11.15 36.54 -6.50
C GLY A 626 -11.06 35.73 -7.80
N ARG A 627 -10.37 36.34 -8.77
CA ARG A 627 -10.28 35.86 -10.16
C ARG A 627 -9.19 34.81 -10.27
N MET A 628 -9.51 33.56 -9.93
CA MET A 628 -8.54 32.46 -9.87
C MET A 628 -8.89 31.28 -10.78
N LEU A 629 -7.90 30.75 -11.49
CA LEU A 629 -8.00 29.42 -12.12
C LEU A 629 -7.15 28.42 -11.32
N LEU A 630 -7.78 27.40 -10.76
CA LEU A 630 -7.11 26.27 -10.10
C LEU A 630 -6.90 25.17 -11.15
N LEU A 631 -5.75 25.21 -11.83
CA LEU A 631 -5.39 24.23 -12.85
C LEU A 631 -4.73 23.02 -12.21
N CYS A 632 -5.45 21.91 -12.14
CA CYS A 632 -5.02 20.67 -11.53
C CYS A 632 -4.56 19.68 -12.60
N THR A 633 -3.38 19.08 -12.47
CA THR A 633 -2.93 18.00 -13.36
C THR A 633 -2.73 16.70 -12.59
N ALA A 634 -3.29 15.61 -13.10
CA ALA A 634 -3.21 14.31 -12.42
C ALA A 634 -3.26 13.13 -13.41
N ARG A 635 -2.96 11.95 -12.90
CA ARG A 635 -3.22 10.66 -13.55
C ARG A 635 -4.64 10.18 -13.18
N PRO A 636 -5.26 9.26 -13.95
CA PRO A 636 -6.63 8.81 -13.70
C PRO A 636 -6.88 8.16 -12.32
N ASP A 637 -5.84 7.58 -11.72
CA ASP A 637 -5.81 7.00 -10.37
C ASP A 637 -6.14 8.00 -9.24
N LEU A 638 -6.00 9.31 -9.47
CA LEU A 638 -6.51 10.33 -8.54
C LEU A 638 -8.01 10.16 -8.28
N LEU A 639 -8.78 9.73 -9.29
CA LEU A 639 -10.23 9.57 -9.17
C LEU A 639 -10.65 8.37 -8.30
N GLU A 640 -9.74 7.43 -8.03
CA GLU A 640 -9.98 6.37 -7.05
C GLU A 640 -10.07 6.93 -5.62
N HIS A 641 -9.35 8.04 -5.37
CA HIS A 641 -9.27 8.71 -4.07
C HIS A 641 -10.22 9.91 -3.97
N ARG A 642 -10.53 10.57 -5.09
CA ARG A 642 -11.42 11.74 -5.22
C ARG A 642 -12.41 11.57 -6.38
N PRO A 643 -13.34 10.61 -6.31
CA PRO A 643 -14.30 10.35 -7.40
C PRO A 643 -15.21 11.55 -7.69
N GLU A 644 -15.47 12.39 -6.69
CA GLU A 644 -16.27 13.61 -6.83
C GLU A 644 -15.63 14.65 -7.77
N TRP A 645 -14.32 14.59 -8.00
CA TRP A 645 -13.62 15.48 -8.93
C TRP A 645 -13.88 15.15 -10.40
N GLU A 646 -14.38 13.95 -10.72
CA GLU A 646 -14.66 13.53 -12.10
C GLU A 646 -15.78 14.36 -12.74
N ARG A 647 -16.80 14.73 -11.95
CA ARG A 647 -18.09 15.27 -12.44
C ARG A 647 -18.07 16.74 -12.85
N LEU A 648 -17.04 17.52 -12.50
CA LEU A 648 -16.99 18.97 -12.73
C LEU A 648 -15.66 19.40 -13.36
N ASN A 649 -15.74 20.00 -14.56
CA ASN A 649 -14.62 20.65 -15.27
C ASN A 649 -13.36 19.74 -15.41
N THR A 650 -13.56 18.52 -15.90
CA THR A 650 -12.47 17.58 -16.21
C THR A 650 -12.14 17.62 -17.71
N LEU A 651 -10.84 17.67 -18.03
CA LEU A 651 -10.27 17.64 -19.37
C LEU A 651 -9.42 16.38 -19.52
N PRO A 652 -9.96 15.29 -20.12
CA PRO A 652 -9.16 14.11 -20.41
C PRO A 652 -8.18 14.39 -21.54
N LEU A 653 -6.95 13.94 -21.37
CA LEU A 653 -5.83 14.11 -22.28
C LEU A 653 -5.41 12.73 -22.81
N GLY A 654 -5.85 12.42 -24.03
CA GLY A 654 -5.56 11.16 -24.72
C GLY A 654 -4.24 11.20 -25.52
N PRO A 655 -3.85 10.08 -26.17
CA PRO A 655 -2.69 10.05 -27.07
C PRO A 655 -2.81 11.05 -28.22
N LEU A 656 -1.67 11.57 -28.68
CA LEU A 656 -1.60 12.35 -29.91
C LEU A 656 -1.94 11.47 -31.12
N SER A 657 -2.48 12.09 -32.17
CA SER A 657 -2.63 11.42 -33.46
C SER A 657 -1.26 11.04 -34.02
N SER A 658 -1.22 10.02 -34.89
CA SER A 658 0.03 9.63 -35.57
C SER A 658 0.63 10.80 -36.37
N GLU A 659 -0.21 11.68 -36.92
CA GLU A 659 0.20 12.87 -37.69
C GLU A 659 0.84 13.95 -36.80
N ASP A 660 0.23 14.25 -35.65
CA ASP A 660 0.78 15.19 -34.67
C ASP A 660 2.09 14.67 -34.06
N LEU A 661 2.15 13.36 -33.80
CA LEU A 661 3.35 12.71 -33.26
C LEU A 661 4.47 12.66 -34.29
N GLU A 662 4.17 12.41 -35.56
CA GLU A 662 5.13 12.48 -36.66
C GLU A 662 5.67 13.91 -36.81
N SER A 663 4.80 14.92 -36.71
CA SER A 663 5.19 16.33 -36.75
C SER A 663 6.13 16.70 -35.60
N LEU A 664 5.84 16.24 -34.38
CA LEU A 664 6.72 16.38 -33.22
C LEU A 664 8.08 15.72 -33.46
N VAL A 665 8.10 14.53 -34.03
CA VAL A 665 9.32 13.78 -34.31
C VAL A 665 10.19 14.48 -35.35
N VAL A 666 9.59 14.95 -36.45
CA VAL A 666 10.29 15.69 -37.52
C VAL A 666 10.90 16.98 -36.98
N GLU A 667 10.14 17.75 -36.20
CA GLU A 667 10.60 19.01 -35.62
C GLU A 667 11.82 18.82 -34.71
N ARG A 668 11.87 17.70 -33.97
CA ARG A 668 12.95 17.44 -33.01
C ARG A 668 14.22 16.88 -33.64
N ALA A 669 14.07 15.94 -34.56
CA ALA A 669 15.19 15.21 -35.12
C ALA A 669 15.74 15.83 -36.41
N GLY A 670 15.00 16.74 -37.03
CA GLY A 670 15.31 17.23 -38.36
C GLY A 670 15.13 16.11 -39.40
N SER A 671 16.25 15.62 -39.96
CA SER A 671 16.23 14.57 -40.99
C SER A 671 16.44 13.17 -40.39
N LEU A 672 15.35 12.39 -40.37
CA LEU A 672 15.36 10.95 -40.09
C LEU A 672 14.97 10.14 -41.32
N ALA A 673 15.50 8.92 -41.45
CA ALA A 673 15.01 7.96 -42.44
C ALA A 673 13.52 7.64 -42.17
N ALA A 674 12.74 7.51 -43.25
CA ALA A 674 11.29 7.30 -43.16
C ALA A 674 10.90 6.03 -42.38
N ASP A 675 11.74 4.99 -42.43
CA ASP A 675 11.52 3.73 -41.73
C ASP A 675 11.72 3.88 -40.22
N THR A 676 12.82 4.52 -39.80
CA THR A 676 13.07 4.84 -38.39
C THR A 676 11.97 5.73 -37.82
N ARG A 677 11.56 6.75 -38.58
CA ARG A 677 10.48 7.66 -38.16
C ARG A 677 9.18 6.91 -37.91
N ARG A 678 8.78 6.03 -38.83
CA ARG A 678 7.59 5.17 -38.66
C ARG A 678 7.72 4.27 -37.44
N GLN A 679 8.86 3.63 -37.24
CA GLN A 679 9.11 2.78 -36.07
C GLN A 679 8.99 3.55 -34.75
N ILE A 680 9.51 4.77 -34.68
CA ILE A 680 9.41 5.62 -33.49
C ILE A 680 7.96 6.02 -33.22
N VAL A 681 7.23 6.49 -34.25
CA VAL A 681 5.82 6.89 -34.10
C VAL A 681 4.96 5.70 -33.67
N GLU A 682 5.15 4.53 -34.29
CA GLU A 682 4.43 3.30 -33.96
C GLU A 682 4.77 2.80 -32.56
N ALA A 683 6.04 2.81 -32.16
CA ALA A 683 6.47 2.39 -30.83
C ALA A 683 6.00 3.36 -29.72
N SER A 684 5.80 4.63 -30.05
CA SER A 684 5.37 5.66 -29.12
C SER A 684 3.87 5.66 -28.83
N GLN A 685 3.05 5.09 -29.73
CA GLN A 685 1.59 4.96 -29.58
C GLN A 685 0.90 6.28 -29.17
N GLY A 686 1.32 7.40 -29.77
CA GLY A 686 0.77 8.73 -29.47
C GLY A 686 1.24 9.36 -28.15
N ASN A 687 2.18 8.75 -27.41
CA ASN A 687 2.77 9.35 -26.21
C ASN A 687 3.99 10.23 -26.58
N PRO A 688 3.92 11.57 -26.38
CA PRO A 688 5.00 12.48 -26.74
C PRO A 688 6.32 12.18 -26.01
N LEU A 689 6.25 11.82 -24.73
CA LEU A 689 7.44 11.49 -23.93
C LEU A 689 8.16 10.27 -24.49
N PHE A 690 7.41 9.28 -24.97
CA PHE A 690 8.00 8.07 -25.55
C PHE A 690 8.70 8.38 -26.87
N ALA A 691 8.09 9.22 -27.70
CA ALA A 691 8.70 9.67 -28.95
C ALA A 691 10.01 10.43 -28.70
N GLU A 692 10.03 11.38 -27.77
CA GLU A 692 11.24 12.13 -27.41
C GLU A 692 12.35 11.21 -26.86
N GLN A 693 11.98 10.22 -26.07
CA GLN A 693 12.94 9.27 -25.50
C GLN A 693 13.50 8.31 -26.56
N LEU A 694 12.67 7.79 -27.46
CA LEU A 694 13.10 6.94 -28.55
C LEU A 694 13.99 7.69 -29.54
N LEU A 695 13.71 8.98 -29.76
CA LEU A 695 14.59 9.87 -30.52
C LEU A 695 15.95 10.04 -29.85
N ALA A 696 15.98 10.35 -28.56
CA ALA A 696 17.22 10.50 -27.81
C ALA A 696 18.06 9.21 -27.78
N ALA A 697 17.43 8.03 -27.85
CA ALA A 697 18.12 6.75 -27.94
C ALA A 697 18.60 6.40 -29.35
N HIS A 698 17.98 6.95 -30.40
CA HIS A 698 18.38 6.70 -31.79
C HIS A 698 19.71 7.37 -32.14
N ASP A 699 19.98 8.55 -31.57
CA ASP A 699 21.24 9.28 -31.81
C ASP A 699 22.50 8.55 -31.26
N ASP A 700 22.33 7.54 -30.40
CA ASP A 700 23.41 6.86 -29.66
C ASP A 700 23.70 5.40 -30.16
N ASP A 701 23.25 5.03 -31.36
CA ASP A 701 23.59 3.79 -32.11
C ASP A 701 23.36 2.45 -31.35
N ALA A 702 22.47 2.44 -30.36
CA ALA A 702 22.03 1.22 -29.70
C ALA A 702 20.50 1.17 -29.71
N GLY A 703 19.94 0.18 -30.41
CA GLY A 703 18.49 -0.13 -30.43
C GLY A 703 17.94 -0.60 -29.08
N MET A 704 18.17 0.18 -28.02
CA MET A 704 17.85 -0.10 -26.64
C MET A 704 16.73 0.82 -26.17
N VAL A 705 15.81 0.28 -25.37
CA VAL A 705 14.71 1.06 -24.76
C VAL A 705 15.32 2.13 -23.84
N PRO A 706 14.89 3.41 -23.95
CA PRO A 706 15.34 4.49 -23.08
C PRO A 706 15.10 4.16 -21.59
N GLY A 707 16.03 4.58 -20.71
CA GLY A 707 16.05 4.19 -19.30
C GLY A 707 14.78 4.56 -18.50
N SER A 708 14.13 5.67 -18.83
CA SER A 708 12.89 6.15 -18.19
C SER A 708 11.64 5.38 -18.63
N LEU A 709 11.58 4.95 -19.90
CA LEU A 709 10.56 4.03 -20.43
C LEU A 709 10.68 2.65 -19.80
N ARG A 710 11.91 2.17 -19.59
CA ARG A 710 12.18 0.95 -18.83
C ARG A 710 11.69 1.04 -17.39
N GLY A 711 11.96 2.13 -16.67
CA GLY A 711 11.46 2.33 -15.30
C GLY A 711 9.93 2.21 -15.18
N LEU A 712 9.19 2.86 -16.09
CA LEU A 712 7.72 2.77 -16.17
C LEU A 712 7.22 1.34 -16.42
N LEU A 713 7.87 0.62 -17.34
CA LEU A 713 7.47 -0.74 -17.71
C LEU A 713 7.86 -1.75 -16.62
N THR A 714 9.03 -1.61 -16.02
CA THR A 714 9.48 -2.43 -14.89
C THR A 714 8.56 -2.24 -13.69
N MET A 715 8.11 -1.02 -13.39
CA MET A 715 7.13 -0.77 -12.32
C MET A 715 5.82 -1.53 -12.55
N ARG A 716 5.32 -1.57 -13.81
CA ARG A 716 4.15 -2.38 -14.16
C ARG A 716 4.39 -3.89 -14.01
N LEU A 717 5.59 -4.37 -14.34
CA LEU A 717 5.98 -5.78 -14.18
C LEU A 717 6.17 -6.18 -12.72
N ASP A 718 6.66 -5.27 -11.87
CA ASP A 718 6.89 -5.50 -10.44
C ASP A 718 5.58 -5.71 -9.66
N ARG A 719 4.47 -5.11 -10.13
CA ARG A 719 3.11 -5.33 -9.60
C ARG A 719 2.48 -6.68 -10.00
N LEU A 720 3.20 -7.50 -10.75
CA LEU A 720 2.79 -8.86 -11.10
C LEU A 720 3.23 -9.86 -10.04
N GLY A 721 2.35 -10.81 -9.74
CA GLY A 721 2.72 -11.98 -8.96
C GLY A 721 3.77 -12.82 -9.70
N PRO A 722 4.58 -13.65 -9.00
CA PRO A 722 5.68 -14.38 -9.63
C PRO A 722 5.26 -15.24 -10.82
N GLY A 723 4.16 -15.99 -10.69
CA GLY A 723 3.64 -16.81 -11.79
C GLY A 723 3.09 -16.00 -12.97
N GLU A 724 2.45 -14.85 -12.71
CA GLU A 724 2.00 -13.93 -13.78
C GLU A 724 3.21 -13.38 -14.55
N ARG A 725 4.29 -13.04 -13.84
CA ARG A 725 5.52 -12.51 -14.40
C ARG A 725 6.23 -13.54 -15.28
N ASP A 726 6.29 -14.80 -14.83
CA ASP A 726 6.93 -15.88 -15.57
C ASP A 726 6.14 -16.25 -16.84
N VAL A 727 4.82 -16.31 -16.76
CA VAL A 727 3.94 -16.47 -17.93
C VAL A 727 4.17 -15.35 -18.94
N LEU A 728 4.25 -14.09 -18.48
CA LEU A 728 4.48 -12.94 -19.35
C LEU A 728 5.88 -12.95 -19.99
N ARG A 729 6.91 -13.40 -19.26
CA ARG A 729 8.29 -13.58 -19.76
C ARG A 729 8.35 -14.67 -20.83
N CYS A 730 7.75 -15.83 -20.61
CA CYS A 730 7.64 -16.90 -21.60
C CYS A 730 6.89 -16.42 -22.86
N ALA A 731 5.75 -15.75 -22.68
CA ALA A 731 4.99 -15.16 -23.78
C ALA A 731 5.80 -14.14 -24.60
N SER A 732 6.74 -13.43 -23.97
CA SER A 732 7.56 -12.45 -24.66
C SER A 732 8.54 -13.04 -25.68
N VAL A 733 8.88 -14.34 -25.54
CA VAL A 733 9.69 -15.10 -26.50
C VAL A 733 8.84 -15.50 -27.72
N VAL A 734 7.58 -15.87 -27.52
CA VAL A 734 6.65 -16.30 -28.58
C VAL A 734 6.41 -15.18 -29.60
N GLY A 735 6.15 -13.96 -29.14
CA GLY A 735 5.94 -12.80 -30.01
C GLY A 735 4.83 -11.87 -29.57
N MET A 736 4.37 -10.99 -30.47
CA MET A 736 3.22 -10.10 -30.19
C MET A 736 1.90 -10.87 -30.09
N ASP A 737 1.74 -11.90 -30.91
CA ASP A 737 0.60 -12.80 -30.93
C ASP A 737 0.99 -14.09 -30.23
N LEU A 738 0.30 -14.42 -29.13
CA LEU A 738 0.59 -15.57 -28.29
C LEU A 738 -0.55 -16.60 -28.38
N GLY A 739 -0.20 -17.83 -28.72
CA GLY A 739 -1.08 -18.99 -28.54
C GLY A 739 -0.95 -19.52 -27.12
N HIS A 740 -2.06 -19.94 -26.53
CA HIS A 740 -2.07 -20.56 -25.20
C HIS A 740 -1.05 -21.72 -25.09
N ASP A 741 -1.09 -22.63 -26.06
CA ASP A 741 -0.29 -23.87 -26.03
C ASP A 741 1.22 -23.61 -26.18
N ALA A 742 1.56 -22.59 -26.97
CA ALA A 742 2.93 -22.09 -27.11
C ALA A 742 3.48 -21.59 -25.77
N VAL A 743 2.67 -20.87 -24.98
CA VAL A 743 3.10 -20.37 -23.67
C VAL A 743 3.22 -21.52 -22.66
N CYS A 744 2.27 -22.47 -22.67
CA CYS A 744 2.33 -23.67 -21.84
C CYS A 744 3.61 -24.48 -22.07
N ALA A 745 4.00 -24.69 -23.34
CA ALA A 745 5.19 -25.47 -23.70
C ALA A 745 6.51 -24.85 -23.20
N LEU A 746 6.53 -23.54 -22.95
CA LEU A 746 7.70 -22.81 -22.46
C LEU A 746 7.84 -22.82 -20.94
N LEU A 747 6.80 -23.21 -20.22
CA LEU A 747 6.82 -23.32 -18.76
C LEU A 747 7.07 -24.77 -18.32
N PRO A 748 7.56 -25.03 -17.10
CA PRO A 748 7.69 -26.38 -16.58
C PRO A 748 6.32 -27.07 -16.40
N ASP A 749 6.30 -28.40 -16.36
CA ASP A 749 5.04 -29.18 -16.32
C ASP A 749 4.15 -28.86 -15.12
N ASP A 750 4.75 -28.51 -13.98
CA ASP A 750 4.02 -28.11 -12.77
C ASP A 750 3.38 -26.71 -12.86
N ALA A 751 3.80 -25.89 -13.83
CA ALA A 751 3.27 -24.55 -14.09
C ALA A 751 2.07 -24.56 -15.04
N GLN A 752 2.03 -25.54 -15.97
CA GLN A 752 1.04 -25.61 -17.05
C GLN A 752 -0.42 -25.51 -16.57
N PRO A 753 -0.84 -26.15 -15.46
CA PRO A 753 -2.23 -26.03 -14.96
C PRO A 753 -2.66 -24.62 -14.55
N PHE A 754 -1.71 -23.69 -14.36
CA PHE A 754 -1.98 -22.33 -13.88
C PHE A 754 -1.93 -21.27 -14.99
N VAL A 755 -1.52 -21.64 -16.21
CA VAL A 755 -1.28 -20.69 -17.31
C VAL A 755 -2.52 -19.89 -17.68
N GLU A 756 -3.68 -20.55 -17.83
CA GLU A 756 -4.94 -19.87 -18.18
C GLU A 756 -5.34 -18.83 -17.12
N ARG A 757 -5.27 -19.20 -15.84
CA ARG A 757 -5.54 -18.29 -14.71
C ARG A 757 -4.62 -17.06 -14.74
N HIS A 758 -3.34 -17.25 -15.08
CA HIS A 758 -2.38 -16.14 -15.16
C HIS A 758 -2.59 -15.27 -16.40
N LEU A 759 -2.93 -15.84 -17.55
CA LEU A 759 -3.31 -15.08 -18.76
C LEU A 759 -4.54 -14.22 -18.49
N ASP A 760 -5.55 -14.75 -17.80
CA ASP A 760 -6.75 -13.98 -17.40
C ASP A 760 -6.41 -12.83 -16.44
N ALA A 761 -5.45 -13.03 -15.53
CA ALA A 761 -4.97 -11.98 -14.63
C ALA A 761 -4.21 -10.88 -15.42
N LEU A 762 -3.34 -11.26 -16.35
CA LEU A 762 -2.61 -10.34 -17.23
C LEU A 762 -3.56 -9.54 -18.13
N GLN A 763 -4.65 -10.17 -18.59
CA GLN A 763 -5.69 -9.51 -19.38
C GLN A 763 -6.45 -8.46 -18.54
N ARG A 764 -6.87 -8.80 -17.32
CA ARG A 764 -7.51 -7.84 -16.40
C ARG A 764 -6.61 -6.65 -16.07
N LYS A 765 -5.28 -6.89 -15.96
CA LYS A 765 -4.26 -5.85 -15.77
C LYS A 765 -3.91 -5.08 -17.06
N ARG A 766 -4.59 -5.34 -18.18
CA ARG A 766 -4.41 -4.69 -19.50
C ARG A 766 -2.97 -4.77 -20.04
N LEU A 767 -2.28 -5.88 -19.76
CA LEU A 767 -0.96 -6.16 -20.34
C LEU A 767 -1.07 -6.96 -21.64
N ILE A 768 -2.10 -7.80 -21.73
CA ILE A 768 -2.48 -8.56 -22.91
C ILE A 768 -3.99 -8.41 -23.17
N GLU A 769 -4.42 -8.67 -24.39
CA GLU A 769 -5.80 -8.69 -24.82
C GLU A 769 -6.13 -10.03 -25.49
N ARG A 770 -7.41 -10.42 -25.45
CA ARG A 770 -7.88 -11.68 -26.04
C ARG A 770 -8.21 -11.44 -27.52
N ALA A 771 -7.51 -12.15 -28.41
CA ALA A 771 -7.64 -12.07 -29.87
C ALA A 771 -8.40 -13.26 -30.48
N GLY A 772 -8.77 -14.26 -29.67
CA GLY A 772 -9.53 -15.45 -30.08
C GLY A 772 -9.71 -16.45 -28.93
N ALA A 773 -10.27 -17.63 -29.23
CA ALA A 773 -10.60 -18.64 -28.20
C ALA A 773 -9.39 -19.11 -27.38
N ASN A 774 -8.22 -19.28 -28.01
CA ASN A 774 -6.93 -19.64 -27.39
C ASN A 774 -5.78 -18.72 -27.84
N ARG A 775 -6.11 -17.48 -28.24
CA ARG A 775 -5.14 -16.51 -28.76
C ARG A 775 -5.22 -15.22 -27.99
N PHE A 776 -4.06 -14.72 -27.64
CA PHE A 776 -3.87 -13.48 -26.93
C PHE A 776 -2.89 -12.60 -27.71
N ARG A 777 -2.85 -11.32 -27.37
CA ARG A 777 -1.92 -10.35 -27.95
C ARG A 777 -1.42 -9.41 -26.87
N PHE A 778 -0.14 -9.02 -26.92
CA PHE A 778 0.34 -7.94 -26.06
C PHE A 778 -0.34 -6.63 -26.43
N CYS A 779 -0.93 -5.93 -25.46
CA CYS A 779 -1.52 -4.61 -25.69
C CYS A 779 -0.47 -3.62 -26.23
N HIS A 780 0.79 -3.76 -25.80
CA HIS A 780 1.90 -2.90 -26.23
C HIS A 780 3.20 -3.69 -26.46
N SER A 781 3.91 -3.40 -27.56
CA SER A 781 5.21 -4.01 -27.90
C SER A 781 6.30 -3.73 -26.86
N LEU A 782 6.21 -2.59 -26.19
CA LEU A 782 7.11 -2.19 -25.11
C LEU A 782 6.97 -3.08 -23.85
N ILE A 783 5.75 -3.55 -23.54
CA ILE A 783 5.53 -4.50 -22.42
C ILE A 783 6.22 -5.81 -22.73
N ARG A 784 6.07 -6.31 -23.97
CA ARG A 784 6.77 -7.51 -24.45
C ARG A 784 8.28 -7.34 -24.31
N LEU A 785 8.80 -6.21 -24.80
CA LEU A 785 10.22 -5.93 -24.78
C LEU A 785 10.78 -5.80 -23.36
N ALA A 786 10.05 -5.18 -22.43
CA ALA A 786 10.42 -5.09 -21.03
C ALA A 786 10.41 -6.45 -20.33
N ALA A 787 9.37 -7.26 -20.53
CA ALA A 787 9.30 -8.62 -20.01
C ALA A 787 10.46 -9.47 -20.54
N TYR A 788 10.72 -9.39 -21.86
CA TYR A 788 11.85 -10.07 -22.50
C TYR A 788 13.19 -9.63 -21.93
N GLN A 789 13.36 -8.32 -21.71
CA GLN A 789 14.58 -7.75 -21.18
C GLN A 789 14.84 -8.06 -19.71
N SER A 790 13.79 -8.34 -18.92
CA SER A 790 13.91 -8.75 -17.52
C SER A 790 14.55 -10.14 -17.34
N MET A 791 14.51 -11.00 -18.37
CA MET A 791 15.10 -12.34 -18.31
C MET A 791 16.62 -12.30 -18.43
N THR A 792 17.29 -13.27 -17.79
CA THR A 792 18.73 -13.47 -18.00
C THR A 792 19.02 -13.94 -19.42
N ARG A 793 20.28 -13.83 -19.87
CA ARG A 793 20.68 -14.35 -21.19
C ARG A 793 20.56 -15.88 -21.25
N GLU A 794 20.86 -16.57 -20.15
CA GLU A 794 20.70 -18.02 -20.05
C GLU A 794 19.23 -18.43 -20.21
N ASP A 795 18.30 -17.78 -19.50
CA ASP A 795 16.86 -18.08 -19.61
C ASP A 795 16.35 -17.81 -21.03
N ARG A 796 16.78 -16.71 -21.66
CA ARG A 796 16.42 -16.44 -23.06
C ARG A 796 16.94 -17.52 -23.99
N ALA A 797 18.19 -17.96 -23.83
CA ALA A 797 18.74 -19.02 -24.67
C ALA A 797 17.91 -20.30 -24.56
N ALA A 798 17.62 -20.72 -23.32
CA ALA A 798 16.82 -21.92 -23.05
C ALA A 798 15.39 -21.81 -23.58
N LEU A 799 14.72 -20.67 -23.39
CA LEU A 799 13.34 -20.47 -23.86
C LEU A 799 13.26 -20.38 -25.38
N HIS A 800 14.23 -19.74 -26.05
CA HIS A 800 14.27 -19.71 -27.52
C HIS A 800 14.47 -21.11 -28.11
N GLU A 801 15.35 -21.91 -27.52
CA GLU A 801 15.59 -23.30 -27.93
C GLU A 801 14.35 -24.17 -27.71
N ARG A 802 13.74 -24.12 -26.52
CA ARG A 802 12.49 -24.82 -26.21
C ARG A 802 11.34 -24.43 -27.15
N PHE A 803 11.23 -23.14 -27.50
CA PHE A 803 10.18 -22.69 -28.42
C PHE A 803 10.38 -23.25 -29.84
N ALA A 804 11.62 -23.24 -30.33
CA ALA A 804 11.95 -23.80 -31.64
C ALA A 804 11.70 -25.32 -31.68
N GLU A 805 12.06 -26.04 -30.61
CA GLU A 805 11.79 -27.47 -30.50
C GLU A 805 10.29 -27.77 -30.46
N TRP A 806 9.50 -27.00 -29.72
CA TRP A 806 8.04 -27.15 -29.69
C TRP A 806 7.41 -26.89 -31.06
N LEU A 807 7.77 -25.79 -31.74
CA LEU A 807 7.28 -25.47 -33.09
C LEU A 807 7.58 -26.60 -34.09
N LYS A 808 8.76 -27.23 -33.99
CA LYS A 808 9.16 -28.35 -34.84
C LYS A 808 8.27 -29.58 -34.65
N HIS A 809 7.81 -29.86 -33.43
CA HIS A 809 6.97 -31.01 -33.10
C HIS A 809 5.49 -30.75 -33.35
N ASP A 810 4.98 -29.56 -33.03
CA ASP A 810 3.56 -29.20 -33.12
C ASP A 810 3.10 -28.92 -34.57
N GLN A 811 3.99 -28.37 -35.40
CA GLN A 811 3.70 -27.98 -36.80
C GLN A 811 4.56 -28.75 -37.81
N SER A 812 4.79 -30.04 -37.55
CA SER A 812 5.61 -30.93 -38.39
C SER A 812 5.18 -30.98 -39.86
N ASP A 813 3.90 -30.71 -40.15
CA ASP A 813 3.33 -30.76 -41.49
C ASP A 813 3.53 -29.46 -42.30
N GLN A 814 3.98 -28.37 -41.66
CA GLN A 814 4.19 -27.04 -42.26
C GLN A 814 5.66 -26.56 -42.18
N LEU A 815 6.61 -27.48 -41.99
CA LEU A 815 8.03 -27.18 -41.75
C LEU A 815 8.65 -26.19 -42.76
N SER A 816 8.23 -26.21 -44.03
CA SER A 816 8.73 -25.26 -45.05
C SER A 816 8.29 -23.82 -44.81
N GLU A 817 7.10 -23.60 -44.23
CA GLU A 817 6.55 -22.27 -43.96
C GLU A 817 7.10 -21.67 -42.66
N ILE A 818 7.46 -22.51 -41.69
CA ILE A 818 7.99 -22.08 -40.37
C ILE A 818 9.52 -22.13 -40.27
N ALA A 819 10.24 -22.62 -41.28
CA ALA A 819 11.70 -22.76 -41.28
C ALA A 819 12.43 -21.45 -40.92
N GLN A 820 11.93 -20.30 -41.41
CA GLN A 820 12.49 -19.00 -41.11
C GLN A 820 12.33 -18.61 -39.63
N ILE A 821 11.19 -18.97 -39.02
CA ILE A 821 10.90 -18.73 -37.60
C ILE A 821 11.81 -19.64 -36.75
N LEU A 822 11.92 -20.93 -37.09
CA LEU A 822 12.82 -21.86 -36.42
C LEU A 822 14.28 -21.40 -36.46
N GLY A 823 14.76 -20.98 -37.64
CA GLY A 823 16.11 -20.43 -37.81
C GLY A 823 16.36 -19.22 -36.92
N TYR A 824 15.41 -18.28 -36.86
CA TYR A 824 15.49 -17.12 -35.98
C TYR A 824 15.63 -17.52 -34.50
N HIS A 825 14.81 -18.45 -34.00
CA HIS A 825 14.85 -18.84 -32.59
C HIS A 825 16.13 -19.60 -32.22
N PHE A 826 16.61 -20.53 -33.06
CA PHE A 826 17.90 -21.20 -32.82
C PHE A 826 19.09 -20.24 -32.87
N ASP A 827 19.10 -19.28 -33.80
CA ASP A 827 20.17 -18.28 -33.86
C ASP A 827 20.12 -17.34 -32.64
N GLN A 828 18.94 -16.92 -32.18
CA GLN A 828 18.81 -16.16 -30.93
C GLN A 828 19.31 -16.95 -29.72
N ALA A 829 18.99 -18.25 -29.65
CA ALA A 829 19.46 -19.11 -28.57
C ALA A 829 21.01 -19.14 -28.49
N GLU A 830 21.67 -19.31 -29.63
CA GLU A 830 23.13 -19.32 -29.70
C GLU A 830 23.76 -17.95 -29.40
N ILE A 831 23.16 -16.86 -29.89
CA ILE A 831 23.60 -15.48 -29.57
C ILE A 831 23.58 -15.25 -28.05
N HIS A 832 22.49 -15.62 -27.37
CA HIS A 832 22.37 -15.43 -25.93
C HIS A 832 23.29 -16.36 -25.13
N ARG A 833 23.48 -17.61 -25.58
CA ARG A 833 24.39 -18.59 -24.95
C ARG A 833 25.85 -18.12 -24.98
N ARG A 834 26.29 -17.60 -26.14
CA ARG A 834 27.62 -16.98 -26.28
C ARG A 834 27.77 -15.75 -25.40
N ALA A 835 26.76 -14.89 -25.35
CA ALA A 835 26.77 -13.69 -24.50
C ALA A 835 26.76 -14.03 -22.99
N ALA A 836 26.21 -15.17 -22.59
CA ALA A 836 26.23 -15.67 -21.22
C ALA A 836 27.56 -16.34 -20.82
N GLY A 837 28.45 -16.63 -21.78
CA GLY A 837 29.70 -17.35 -21.51
C GLY A 837 29.53 -18.85 -21.27
N THR A 838 28.37 -19.42 -21.59
CA THR A 838 28.12 -20.87 -21.50
C THR A 838 28.76 -21.58 -22.70
N PRO A 839 29.54 -22.66 -22.51
CA PRO A 839 30.15 -23.37 -23.63
C PRO A 839 29.08 -23.93 -24.58
N SER A 840 29.18 -23.61 -25.87
CA SER A 840 28.29 -24.13 -26.90
C SER A 840 28.34 -25.67 -26.91
N GLN A 841 27.19 -26.35 -26.83
CA GLN A 841 27.14 -27.76 -27.20
C GLN A 841 27.45 -27.88 -28.71
N PRO A 842 28.21 -28.90 -29.13
CA PRO A 842 28.50 -29.10 -30.55
C PRO A 842 27.19 -29.27 -31.32
N ALA A 843 27.10 -28.54 -32.44
CA ALA A 843 25.91 -28.43 -33.28
C ALA A 843 25.23 -29.80 -33.52
N LEU A 844 24.12 -30.04 -32.83
CA LEU A 844 23.13 -31.02 -33.28
C LEU A 844 22.60 -30.53 -34.62
N GLN A 845 22.62 -31.45 -35.59
CA GLN A 845 22.34 -31.23 -37.00
C GLN A 845 21.11 -30.33 -37.19
N ARG A 846 21.37 -29.12 -37.71
CA ARG A 846 20.34 -28.21 -38.23
C ARG A 846 19.59 -28.96 -39.36
N PRO A 847 18.24 -28.98 -39.36
CA PRO A 847 17.50 -29.44 -40.53
C PRO A 847 17.76 -28.56 -41.76
#